data_AF-A0A512M9L6-F1
#
_entry.id   AF-A0A512M9L6-F1
#
_cell.length_a   1.000
_cell.length_b   1.000
_cell.length_c   1.000
_cell.angle_alpha   90.00
_cell.angle_beta   90.00
_cell.angle_gamma   90.00
#
_symmetry.space_group_name_H-M   'P 1'
#
loop_
_entity.id
_entity.type
_entity.pdbx_description
1 polymer ?
#
loop_
_entity_poly.entity_id
_entity_poly.type
_entity_poly.pdbx_seq_one_letter_code
_entity_poly.pdbx_strand_id
1 'polypeptide(L)'
;MSRRLPWLFFAAAVTPLLSSAEGPSFRNDVMAAMSKAGCNLGTCHGNATGKGGFKLSLRGQDIEYDFAALTRDVSGRRVNAFSPEQSLILAKGTNQLSHEGGKKLDPKGWEYQVLRDWIAAGMPRASEKDLRVTKLEVTPREQIIDEPQSEVQLKAVITMSDGTQRDVTERVVYEPLQNGLIEVSRNGLVKRLQFGEPGVLVRYLQHNVPVRLTFVRSSPQFVWTAPRRYNYVDAHIFSKLKTLRINPSDDCGDEVFMRRAYLDLLGIVPKVDEAMTFVADKTPDKRARLIDRLLVRQEFADFWALKWSDVLKVEGRTLDEQGMKAFHGWIRDAIARNRPMNEFVSEMISSRGSTYHEPASNFYRANRTPQARAVAAAQVFLGTRLQCAECHNHPFDRWTQDDYYSWSAIFSQVDYKILDNKRRDKNDKHEFKGEQVVFLNPKLNVQNPRTGDQARPRFLGADMPKLADKQDELQAAAAWLTSPANPLFAKAQVNRVWYHLMGKGLVDPVDDFRLTNPASHPRLLDELTEDFVRSGFNLKHLVRTIMLSRTYQLDSAPNATNAADEANYSHALPRRLTAEQLFDSLHNAMWVRPSFDGAEPGTRAGQMAGPKGGRGSPDPMSPEAFLIQFGKPKRELSCECERANDTTIGQIFQFMSGPVVGRVIRDKYNRLQHLAKIENPAQIVRDLYWSLLTRAPTADEAKVMESLLTSSQDKRGTLEDITWSLVNAKEFVLRR
;
A
#
# COMPACT_ATOMS: atom_id res chain seq x y z
N MET A 1 -73.99 31.24 -21.16
CA MET A 1 -73.67 29.87 -21.62
C MET A 1 -72.39 29.41 -20.95
N SER A 2 -72.37 28.15 -20.52
CA SER A 2 -71.32 27.42 -19.77
C SER A 2 -71.22 27.71 -18.25
N ARG A 3 -71.88 26.84 -17.48
CA ARG A 3 -71.75 26.69 -16.03
C ARG A 3 -70.49 25.87 -15.74
N ARG A 4 -69.62 26.36 -14.84
CA ARG A 4 -68.56 25.58 -14.22
C ARG A 4 -69.15 24.82 -13.02
N LEU A 5 -69.09 23.49 -13.05
CA LEU A 5 -69.28 22.62 -11.90
C LEU A 5 -67.89 22.09 -11.47
N PRO A 6 -67.59 22.00 -10.16
CA PRO A 6 -66.37 21.37 -9.68
C PRO A 6 -66.55 19.85 -9.63
N TRP A 7 -65.66 19.12 -10.30
CA TRP A 7 -65.58 17.66 -10.17
C TRP A 7 -64.82 17.33 -8.89
N LEU A 8 -65.57 16.79 -7.92
CA LEU A 8 -65.06 16.09 -6.75
C LEU A 8 -64.20 14.91 -7.21
N PHE A 9 -62.90 14.95 -6.92
CA PHE A 9 -62.04 13.78 -7.00
C PHE A 9 -62.46 12.82 -5.89
N PHE A 10 -63.02 11.67 -6.28
CA PHE A 10 -63.16 10.51 -5.41
C PHE A 10 -61.78 10.10 -4.92
N ALA A 11 -61.54 10.26 -3.61
CA ALA A 11 -60.45 9.60 -2.93
C ALA A 11 -60.74 8.10 -2.92
N ALA A 12 -60.24 7.38 -3.92
CA ALA A 12 -60.09 5.94 -3.82
C ALA A 12 -59.03 5.70 -2.74
N ALA A 13 -59.49 5.40 -1.53
CA ALA A 13 -58.66 4.81 -0.49
C ALA A 13 -58.14 3.47 -1.04
N VAL A 14 -56.95 3.50 -1.63
CA VAL A 14 -56.15 2.30 -1.81
C VAL A 14 -55.66 1.95 -0.41
N THR A 15 -56.49 1.21 0.32
CA THR A 15 -56.02 0.37 1.42
C THR A 15 -54.82 -0.41 0.89
N PRO A 16 -53.63 -0.28 1.49
CA PRO A 16 -52.56 -1.20 1.15
C PRO A 16 -53.07 -2.57 1.54
N LEU A 17 -53.32 -3.41 0.52
CA LEU A 17 -53.39 -4.84 0.71
C LEU A 17 -52.06 -5.24 1.35
N LEU A 18 -52.08 -5.39 2.68
CA LEU A 18 -51.05 -6.02 3.48
C LEU A 18 -50.85 -7.42 2.91
N SER A 19 -49.90 -7.52 1.98
CA SER A 19 -49.43 -8.75 1.38
C SER A 19 -48.36 -9.35 2.28
N SER A 20 -48.65 -10.58 2.69
CA SER A 20 -47.89 -11.57 3.49
C SER A 20 -47.55 -11.24 4.94
N ALA A 21 -48.19 -12.00 5.83
CA ALA A 21 -47.70 -12.32 7.15
C ALA A 21 -46.46 -13.23 7.04
N GLU A 22 -45.29 -12.65 6.77
CA GLU A 22 -44.01 -13.33 6.95
C GLU A 22 -43.17 -12.56 7.97
N GLY A 23 -42.81 -13.24 9.06
CA GLY A 23 -41.95 -12.69 10.11
C GLY A 23 -40.54 -12.31 9.59
N PRO A 24 -39.66 -11.76 10.44
CA PRO A 24 -38.36 -11.28 10.00
C PRO A 24 -37.52 -12.37 9.32
N SER A 25 -36.85 -12.02 8.23
CA SER A 25 -35.97 -12.93 7.52
C SER A 25 -34.70 -13.18 8.33
N PHE A 26 -34.32 -14.44 8.52
CA PHE A 26 -33.06 -14.76 9.19
C PHE A 26 -31.87 -14.13 8.44
N ARG A 27 -31.83 -14.31 7.11
CA ARG A 27 -30.77 -13.83 6.23
C ARG A 27 -30.64 -12.30 6.24
N ASN A 28 -31.75 -11.59 6.05
CA ASN A 28 -31.70 -10.15 5.78
C ASN A 28 -31.85 -9.31 7.05
N ASP A 29 -32.75 -9.70 7.96
CA ASP A 29 -33.13 -8.88 9.10
C ASP A 29 -32.39 -9.31 10.36
N VAL A 30 -32.39 -10.60 10.71
CA VAL A 30 -31.74 -11.11 11.94
C VAL A 30 -30.23 -10.89 11.87
N MET A 31 -29.57 -11.27 10.78
CA MET A 31 -28.13 -11.07 10.65
C MET A 31 -27.72 -9.58 10.63
N ALA A 32 -28.57 -8.71 10.06
CA ALA A 32 -28.36 -7.27 10.11
C ALA A 32 -28.53 -6.72 11.53
N ALA A 33 -29.56 -7.15 12.26
CA ALA A 33 -29.80 -6.79 13.66
C ALA A 33 -28.63 -7.20 14.57
N MET A 34 -28.12 -8.43 14.41
CA MET A 34 -26.96 -8.89 15.16
C MET A 34 -25.70 -8.08 14.86
N SER A 35 -25.51 -7.68 13.59
CA SER A 35 -24.39 -6.83 13.16
C SER A 35 -24.51 -5.42 13.74
N LYS A 36 -25.71 -4.83 13.72
CA LYS A 36 -25.99 -3.50 14.27
C LYS A 36 -25.83 -3.44 15.79
N ALA A 37 -26.20 -4.51 16.49
CA ALA A 37 -25.99 -4.67 17.93
C ALA A 37 -24.51 -4.96 18.29
N GLY A 38 -23.68 -5.33 17.30
CA GLY A 38 -22.27 -5.68 17.50
C GLY A 38 -22.04 -7.10 18.05
N CYS A 39 -23.04 -7.97 18.03
CA CYS A 39 -22.96 -9.31 18.61
C CYS A 39 -21.96 -10.22 17.87
N ASN A 40 -21.88 -10.08 16.54
CA ASN A 40 -21.03 -10.88 15.65
C ASN A 40 -19.70 -10.19 15.27
N LEU A 41 -19.25 -9.22 16.08
CA LEU A 41 -17.93 -8.60 15.92
C LEU A 41 -16.82 -9.52 16.43
N GLY A 42 -15.59 -9.35 15.93
CA GLY A 42 -14.42 -10.14 16.35
C GLY A 42 -14.04 -9.98 17.82
N THR A 43 -14.46 -8.89 18.45
CA THR A 43 -14.34 -8.64 19.89
C THR A 43 -15.41 -9.36 20.73
N CYS A 44 -16.46 -9.88 20.10
CA CYS A 44 -17.59 -10.58 20.72
C CYS A 44 -17.72 -12.01 20.14
N HIS A 45 -18.92 -12.44 19.73
CA HIS A 45 -19.15 -13.82 19.31
C HIS A 45 -18.64 -14.13 17.90
N GLY A 46 -18.31 -13.11 17.10
CA GLY A 46 -17.63 -13.28 15.80
C GLY A 46 -16.13 -13.56 15.91
N ASN A 47 -15.61 -13.73 17.13
CA ASN A 47 -14.23 -14.14 17.38
C ASN A 47 -13.96 -15.55 16.79
N ALA A 48 -12.71 -15.83 16.38
CA ALA A 48 -12.29 -17.14 15.87
C ALA A 48 -12.67 -18.31 16.80
N THR A 49 -12.67 -18.12 18.12
CA THR A 49 -13.09 -19.13 19.10
C THR A 49 -14.47 -18.86 19.72
N GLY A 50 -15.14 -17.78 19.34
CA GLY A 50 -16.33 -17.27 20.01
C GLY A 50 -16.05 -16.73 21.42
N LYS A 51 -17.11 -16.45 22.18
CA LYS A 51 -17.05 -15.98 23.58
C LYS A 51 -18.14 -16.63 24.40
N GLY A 52 -17.82 -17.02 25.65
CA GLY A 52 -18.78 -17.62 26.57
C GLY A 52 -19.46 -18.88 26.02
N GLY A 53 -18.72 -19.70 25.27
CA GLY A 53 -19.25 -20.90 24.60
C GLY A 53 -20.25 -20.60 23.49
N PHE A 54 -20.29 -19.37 22.96
CA PHE A 54 -21.13 -18.97 21.83
C PHE A 54 -20.26 -18.36 20.72
N LYS A 55 -20.34 -18.96 19.54
CA LYS A 55 -19.59 -18.54 18.36
C LYS A 55 -20.55 -18.28 17.21
N LEU A 56 -20.31 -17.16 16.54
CA LEU A 56 -20.95 -16.76 15.30
C LEU A 56 -19.85 -16.55 14.25
N SER A 57 -20.24 -16.56 12.99
CA SER A 57 -19.41 -16.10 11.91
C SER A 57 -19.12 -14.61 12.07
N LEU A 58 -17.90 -14.20 11.70
CA LEU A 58 -17.52 -12.80 11.78
C LEU A 58 -18.45 -11.97 10.88
N ARG A 59 -19.07 -10.93 11.44
CA ARG A 59 -19.96 -10.00 10.70
C ARG A 59 -21.17 -10.66 10.02
N GLY A 60 -21.52 -11.90 10.39
CA GLY A 60 -22.69 -12.60 9.87
C GLY A 60 -22.53 -13.15 8.46
N GLN A 61 -21.31 -13.55 8.11
CA GLN A 61 -20.90 -13.96 6.77
C GLN A 61 -21.29 -15.41 6.42
N ASP A 62 -21.54 -16.27 7.40
CA ASP A 62 -21.98 -17.66 7.20
C ASP A 62 -23.35 -17.89 7.86
N ILE A 63 -24.39 -17.77 7.03
CA ILE A 63 -25.79 -17.81 7.46
C ILE A 63 -26.16 -19.19 7.99
N GLU A 64 -25.66 -20.26 7.39
CA GLU A 64 -26.02 -21.62 7.82
C GLU A 64 -25.36 -21.98 9.14
N TYR A 65 -24.08 -21.59 9.29
CA TYR A 65 -23.37 -21.70 10.56
C TYR A 65 -24.07 -20.89 11.67
N ASP A 66 -24.40 -19.63 11.40
CA ASP A 66 -25.03 -18.75 12.40
C ASP A 66 -26.44 -19.20 12.79
N PHE A 67 -27.21 -19.72 11.84
CA PHE A 67 -28.53 -20.30 12.12
C PHE A 67 -28.40 -21.49 13.06
N ALA A 68 -27.49 -22.42 12.78
CA ALA A 68 -27.25 -23.58 13.62
C ALA A 68 -26.73 -23.17 15.01
N ALA A 69 -25.81 -22.21 15.08
CA ALA A 69 -25.25 -21.69 16.33
C ALA A 69 -26.30 -20.98 17.21
N LEU A 70 -27.35 -20.40 16.62
CA LEU A 70 -28.45 -19.81 17.36
C LEU A 70 -29.51 -20.82 17.78
N THR A 71 -29.85 -21.77 16.90
CA THR A 71 -31.03 -22.64 17.08
C THR A 71 -30.75 -24.03 17.64
N ARG A 72 -29.53 -24.55 17.45
CA ARG A 72 -29.18 -25.95 17.75
C ARG A 72 -28.10 -26.09 18.81
N ASP A 73 -27.16 -25.15 18.86
CA ASP A 73 -26.07 -25.17 19.83
C ASP A 73 -26.56 -25.25 21.27
N VAL A 74 -25.77 -25.95 22.10
CA VAL A 74 -26.05 -26.12 23.53
C VAL A 74 -27.48 -26.67 23.76
N SER A 75 -27.89 -27.63 22.93
CA SER A 75 -29.22 -28.27 22.94
C SER A 75 -30.37 -27.26 22.74
N GLY A 76 -30.16 -26.24 21.91
CA GLY A 76 -31.17 -25.23 21.56
C GLY A 76 -31.47 -24.21 22.66
N ARG A 77 -30.69 -24.17 23.76
CA ARG A 77 -30.98 -23.31 24.92
C ARG A 77 -30.89 -21.79 24.66
N ARG A 78 -30.37 -21.36 23.51
CA ARG A 78 -30.14 -19.94 23.22
C ARG A 78 -31.41 -19.17 22.88
N VAL A 79 -32.42 -19.88 22.39
CA VAL A 79 -33.66 -19.37 21.84
C VAL A 79 -34.82 -20.17 22.42
N ASN A 80 -35.92 -19.50 22.73
CA ASN A 80 -37.11 -20.11 23.29
C ASN A 80 -38.33 -19.62 22.49
N ALA A 81 -38.84 -20.46 21.57
CA ALA A 81 -39.97 -20.10 20.73
C ALA A 81 -41.29 -19.93 21.51
N PHE A 82 -41.44 -20.60 22.66
CA PHE A 82 -42.65 -20.50 23.50
C PHE A 82 -42.68 -19.20 24.31
N SER A 83 -41.51 -18.76 24.79
CA SER A 83 -41.34 -17.51 25.53
C SER A 83 -40.14 -16.74 24.96
N PRO A 84 -40.31 -16.04 23.82
CA PRO A 84 -39.23 -15.38 23.10
C PRO A 84 -38.37 -14.47 23.99
N GLU A 85 -38.99 -13.70 24.87
CA GLU A 85 -38.32 -12.76 25.79
C GLU A 85 -37.37 -13.45 26.78
N GLN A 86 -37.61 -14.72 27.10
CA GLN A 86 -36.75 -15.53 27.98
C GLN A 86 -35.58 -16.19 27.25
N SER A 87 -35.47 -16.01 25.93
CA SER A 87 -34.34 -16.51 25.14
C SER A 87 -33.03 -15.94 25.67
N LEU A 88 -32.03 -16.79 25.90
CA LEU A 88 -30.73 -16.35 26.43
C LEU A 88 -30.09 -15.26 25.55
N ILE A 89 -30.29 -15.31 24.22
CA ILE A 89 -29.77 -14.28 23.31
C ILE A 89 -30.36 -12.89 23.60
N LEU A 90 -31.65 -12.83 23.94
CA LEU A 90 -32.33 -11.58 24.29
C LEU A 90 -32.00 -11.17 25.72
N ALA A 91 -32.15 -12.07 26.70
CA ALA A 91 -31.95 -11.78 28.11
C ALA A 91 -30.51 -11.33 28.43
N LYS A 92 -29.49 -11.98 27.82
CA LYS A 92 -28.09 -11.52 27.93
C LYS A 92 -27.84 -10.25 27.14
N GLY A 93 -28.41 -10.12 25.93
CA GLY A 93 -28.27 -8.93 25.10
C GLY A 93 -28.81 -7.66 25.76
N THR A 94 -29.92 -7.75 26.48
CA THR A 94 -30.51 -6.64 27.25
C THR A 94 -29.91 -6.49 28.65
N ASN A 95 -28.92 -7.32 29.01
CA ASN A 95 -28.30 -7.40 30.34
C ASN A 95 -29.29 -7.68 31.48
N GLN A 96 -30.38 -8.41 31.21
CA GLN A 96 -31.26 -8.98 32.24
C GLN A 96 -30.61 -10.19 32.91
N LEU A 97 -29.80 -10.92 32.15
CA LEU A 97 -28.84 -11.89 32.66
C LEU A 97 -27.42 -11.36 32.47
N SER A 98 -26.53 -11.72 33.39
CA SER A 98 -25.13 -11.30 33.34
C SER A 98 -24.50 -11.64 31.99
N HIS A 99 -23.94 -10.61 31.36
CA HIS A 99 -23.26 -10.69 30.08
C HIS A 99 -21.98 -9.86 30.13
N GLU A 100 -20.83 -10.51 29.99
CA GLU A 100 -19.51 -9.85 30.00
C GLU A 100 -19.38 -8.75 28.93
N GLY A 101 -20.07 -8.90 27.79
CA GLY A 101 -20.10 -7.89 26.74
C GLY A 101 -20.96 -6.65 27.06
N GLY A 102 -21.62 -6.61 28.22
CA GLY A 102 -22.54 -5.57 28.64
C GLY A 102 -23.87 -5.56 27.88
N LYS A 103 -24.66 -4.49 28.03
CA LYS A 103 -25.91 -4.28 27.29
C LYS A 103 -25.61 -4.03 25.82
N LYS A 104 -26.14 -4.88 24.93
CA LYS A 104 -26.03 -4.79 23.45
C LYS A 104 -27.37 -4.53 22.77
N LEU A 105 -28.47 -4.93 23.39
CA LEU A 105 -29.82 -4.77 22.88
C LEU A 105 -30.62 -3.84 23.77
N ASP A 106 -31.44 -3.00 23.14
CA ASP A 106 -32.49 -2.27 23.83
C ASP A 106 -33.84 -2.95 23.54
N PRO A 107 -34.66 -3.27 24.55
CA PRO A 107 -35.99 -3.87 24.33
C PRO A 107 -36.89 -3.07 23.38
N LYS A 108 -36.71 -1.74 23.30
CA LYS A 108 -37.46 -0.88 22.37
C LYS A 108 -36.76 -0.71 21.02
N GLY A 109 -35.52 -1.19 20.89
CA GLY A 109 -34.72 -1.09 19.68
C GLY A 109 -35.15 -2.09 18.61
N TRP A 110 -34.94 -1.70 17.35
CA TRP A 110 -35.24 -2.54 16.18
C TRP A 110 -34.53 -3.90 16.24
N GLU A 111 -33.27 -3.92 16.70
CA GLU A 111 -32.46 -5.14 16.76
C GLU A 111 -33.08 -6.20 17.68
N TYR A 112 -33.64 -5.78 18.83
CA TYR A 112 -34.33 -6.66 19.76
C TYR A 112 -35.65 -7.17 19.18
N GLN A 113 -36.46 -6.26 18.61
CA GLN A 113 -37.77 -6.60 18.08
C GLN A 113 -37.65 -7.63 16.94
N VAL A 114 -36.70 -7.44 16.01
CA VAL A 114 -36.43 -8.41 14.94
C VAL A 114 -36.05 -9.78 15.48
N LEU A 115 -35.15 -9.84 16.45
CA LEU A 115 -34.73 -11.10 17.05
C LEU A 115 -35.90 -11.80 17.76
N ARG A 116 -36.67 -11.05 18.55
CA ARG A 116 -37.85 -11.56 19.26
C ARG A 116 -38.90 -12.09 18.28
N ASP A 117 -39.23 -11.33 17.26
CA ASP A 117 -40.30 -11.68 16.31
C ASP A 117 -39.91 -12.87 15.44
N TRP A 118 -38.62 -12.99 15.08
CA TRP A 118 -38.10 -14.19 14.42
C TRP A 118 -38.17 -15.43 15.33
N ILE A 119 -37.84 -15.29 16.62
CA ILE A 119 -37.97 -16.40 17.59
C ILE A 119 -39.43 -16.80 17.77
N ALA A 120 -40.34 -15.80 17.91
CA ALA A 120 -41.78 -16.00 18.04
C ALA A 120 -42.40 -16.68 16.81
N ALA A 121 -41.87 -16.40 15.63
CA ALA A 121 -42.28 -17.05 14.37
C ALA A 121 -41.78 -18.50 14.23
N GLY A 122 -41.14 -19.06 15.26
CA GLY A 122 -40.61 -20.42 15.23
C GLY A 122 -39.24 -20.54 14.56
N MET A 123 -38.51 -19.44 14.46
CA MET A 123 -37.15 -19.37 13.91
C MET A 123 -37.05 -19.93 12.48
N PRO A 124 -37.83 -19.39 11.52
CA PRO A 124 -37.79 -19.85 10.14
C PRO A 124 -36.36 -19.77 9.60
N ARG A 125 -35.91 -20.88 8.99
CA ARG A 125 -34.61 -20.96 8.32
C ARG A 125 -34.67 -20.18 7.01
N ALA A 126 -33.54 -19.57 6.64
CA ALA A 126 -33.41 -18.94 5.34
C ALA A 126 -33.61 -19.97 4.22
N SER A 127 -34.47 -19.67 3.25
CA SER A 127 -34.70 -20.47 2.04
C SER A 127 -33.89 -19.92 0.88
N GLU A 128 -33.59 -20.75 -0.12
CA GLU A 128 -32.99 -20.26 -1.36
C GLU A 128 -33.90 -19.31 -2.14
N LYS A 129 -35.22 -19.45 -1.94
CA LYS A 129 -36.28 -18.62 -2.55
C LYS A 129 -36.42 -17.24 -1.87
N ASP A 130 -35.79 -17.03 -0.72
CA ASP A 130 -35.86 -15.75 -0.02
C ASP A 130 -35.27 -14.64 -0.87
N LEU A 131 -35.91 -13.47 -0.83
CA LEU A 131 -35.36 -12.28 -1.46
C LEU A 131 -33.97 -11.98 -0.88
N ARG A 132 -33.01 -11.63 -1.74
CA ARG A 132 -31.63 -11.33 -1.34
C ARG A 132 -31.32 -9.88 -1.55
N VAL A 133 -30.53 -9.28 -0.66
CA VAL A 133 -29.97 -7.94 -0.91
C VAL A 133 -28.95 -8.04 -2.05
N THR A 134 -29.22 -7.33 -3.15
CA THR A 134 -28.36 -7.27 -4.33
C THR A 134 -27.47 -6.05 -4.35
N LYS A 135 -27.90 -4.94 -3.73
CA LYS A 135 -27.18 -3.67 -3.72
C LYS A 135 -27.41 -2.89 -2.43
N LEU A 136 -26.38 -2.18 -1.98
CA LEU A 136 -26.47 -1.12 -0.97
C LEU A 136 -26.06 0.20 -1.65
N GLU A 137 -26.88 1.23 -1.53
CA GLU A 137 -26.61 2.58 -1.99
C GLU A 137 -26.62 3.54 -0.81
N VAL A 138 -25.64 4.45 -0.79
CA VAL A 138 -25.50 5.45 0.27
C VAL A 138 -25.35 6.83 -0.36
N THR A 139 -26.13 7.78 0.14
CA THR A 139 -26.14 9.17 -0.31
C THR A 139 -25.95 10.12 0.88
N PRO A 140 -25.05 11.12 0.79
CA PRO A 140 -24.06 11.30 -0.28
C PRO A 140 -23.00 10.19 -0.26
N ARG A 141 -22.45 9.85 -1.43
CA ARG A 141 -21.25 8.98 -1.53
C ARG A 141 -19.97 9.79 -1.39
N GLU A 142 -19.99 11.02 -1.92
CA GLU A 142 -18.92 12.00 -1.82
C GLU A 142 -19.54 13.37 -1.62
N GLN A 143 -19.01 14.15 -0.68
CA GLN A 143 -19.45 15.53 -0.48
C GLN A 143 -18.30 16.39 0.05
N ILE A 144 -18.19 17.61 -0.49
CA ILE A 144 -17.35 18.67 0.06
C ILE A 144 -18.24 19.56 0.93
N ILE A 145 -17.75 19.85 2.13
CA ILE A 145 -18.45 20.62 3.16
C ILE A 145 -17.57 21.79 3.55
N ASP A 146 -18.01 22.98 3.16
CA ASP A 146 -17.37 24.23 3.54
C ASP A 146 -17.90 24.71 4.90
N GLU A 147 -16.99 25.25 5.71
CA GLU A 147 -17.34 26.00 6.92
C GLU A 147 -18.33 27.15 6.59
N PRO A 148 -19.40 27.39 7.39
CA PRO A 148 -19.61 26.94 8.76
C PRO A 148 -20.25 25.55 8.93
N GLN A 149 -20.63 24.85 7.85
CA GLN A 149 -21.25 23.54 7.96
C GLN A 149 -20.25 22.51 8.51
N SER A 150 -20.69 21.71 9.49
CA SER A 150 -19.86 20.71 10.18
C SER A 150 -20.52 19.34 10.29
N GLU A 151 -21.74 19.20 9.77
CA GLU A 151 -22.55 17.99 9.89
C GLU A 151 -23.12 17.57 8.52
N VAL A 152 -23.23 16.26 8.33
CA VAL A 152 -23.79 15.64 7.12
C VAL A 152 -24.64 14.44 7.51
N GLN A 153 -25.86 14.35 7.00
CA GLN A 153 -26.72 13.18 7.18
C GLN A 153 -26.50 12.19 6.04
N LEU A 154 -26.16 10.95 6.38
CA LEU A 154 -26.11 9.84 5.44
C LEU A 154 -27.48 9.17 5.34
N LYS A 155 -27.82 8.72 4.14
CA LYS A 155 -29.00 7.89 3.87
C LYS A 155 -28.57 6.60 3.19
N ALA A 156 -29.08 5.47 3.64
CA ALA A 156 -28.75 4.15 3.09
C ALA A 156 -30.00 3.42 2.59
N VAL A 157 -29.97 2.96 1.35
CA VAL A 157 -31.06 2.22 0.69
C VAL A 157 -30.51 0.92 0.14
N ILE A 158 -31.21 -0.18 0.40
CA ILE A 158 -30.91 -1.49 -0.21
C ILE A 158 -31.85 -1.78 -1.37
N THR A 159 -31.36 -2.53 -2.34
CA THR A 159 -32.17 -3.15 -3.39
C THR A 159 -32.20 -4.66 -3.18
N MET A 160 -33.40 -5.25 -3.27
CA MET A 160 -33.64 -6.69 -3.14
C MET A 160 -33.60 -7.37 -4.52
N SER A 161 -33.60 -8.70 -4.56
CA SER A 161 -33.51 -9.49 -5.80
C SER A 161 -34.73 -9.40 -6.72
N ASP A 162 -35.87 -8.96 -6.20
CA ASP A 162 -37.08 -8.62 -6.98
C ASP A 162 -37.11 -7.15 -7.44
N GLY A 163 -36.05 -6.38 -7.15
CA GLY A 163 -35.96 -4.96 -7.46
C GLY A 163 -36.59 -4.03 -6.41
N THR A 164 -37.24 -4.55 -5.36
CA THR A 164 -37.79 -3.68 -4.30
C THR A 164 -36.68 -2.95 -3.55
N GLN A 165 -36.92 -1.69 -3.20
CA GLN A 165 -35.99 -0.85 -2.45
C GLN A 165 -36.48 -0.64 -1.01
N ARG A 166 -35.56 -0.64 -0.04
CA ARG A 166 -35.88 -0.40 1.37
C ARG A 166 -34.90 0.60 1.98
N ASP A 167 -35.43 1.59 2.69
CA ASP A 167 -34.61 2.47 3.53
C ASP A 167 -34.11 1.68 4.75
N VAL A 168 -32.79 1.65 4.90
CA VAL A 168 -32.11 0.94 5.99
C VAL A 168 -31.15 1.86 6.75
N THR A 169 -31.34 3.18 6.66
CA THR A 169 -30.44 4.20 7.24
C THR A 169 -30.17 3.97 8.73
N GLU A 170 -31.16 3.55 9.50
CA GLU A 170 -31.00 3.25 10.92
C GLU A 170 -30.52 1.82 11.20
N ARG A 171 -30.54 0.94 10.19
CA ARG A 171 -30.26 -0.49 10.28
C ARG A 171 -28.85 -0.87 9.82
N VAL A 172 -28.20 -0.01 9.05
CA VAL A 172 -26.79 -0.20 8.64
C VAL A 172 -25.81 0.06 9.78
N VAL A 173 -24.61 -0.50 9.67
CA VAL A 173 -23.47 -0.22 10.55
C VAL A 173 -22.65 0.90 9.94
N TYR A 174 -22.36 1.94 10.72
CA TYR A 174 -21.46 3.03 10.35
C TYR A 174 -20.13 2.87 11.10
N GLU A 175 -19.01 2.82 10.38
CA GLU A 175 -17.67 2.70 10.96
C GLU A 175 -16.77 3.83 10.39
N PRO A 176 -16.28 4.78 11.21
CA PRO A 176 -15.27 5.73 10.76
C PRO A 176 -14.01 4.99 10.27
N LEU A 177 -13.46 5.41 9.13
CA LEU A 177 -12.25 4.81 8.57
C LEU A 177 -10.97 5.37 9.20
N GLN A 178 -11.04 6.61 9.70
CA GLN A 178 -9.95 7.26 10.44
C GLN A 178 -10.45 7.69 11.81
N ASN A 179 -9.67 7.38 12.85
CA ASN A 179 -9.99 7.75 14.22
C ASN A 179 -9.78 9.26 14.44
N GLY A 180 -10.70 9.92 15.13
CA GLY A 180 -10.54 11.30 15.61
C GLY A 180 -10.84 12.41 14.60
N LEU A 181 -11.15 12.10 13.34
CA LEU A 181 -11.55 13.12 12.35
C LEU A 181 -13.05 13.44 12.41
N ILE A 182 -13.88 12.43 12.68
CA ILE A 182 -15.34 12.51 12.70
C ILE A 182 -15.93 11.64 13.81
N GLU A 183 -17.17 11.95 14.17
CA GLU A 183 -18.06 11.10 14.94
C GLU A 183 -19.29 10.76 14.08
N VAL A 184 -19.80 9.52 14.16
CA VAL A 184 -20.97 9.09 13.40
C VAL A 184 -22.00 8.48 14.34
N SER A 185 -23.22 9.04 14.33
CA SER A 185 -24.31 8.56 15.15
C SER A 185 -24.91 7.24 14.64
N ARG A 186 -25.74 6.59 15.46
CA ARG A 186 -26.46 5.36 15.06
C ARG A 186 -27.42 5.54 13.88
N ASN A 187 -27.92 6.75 13.65
CA ASN A 187 -28.82 7.08 12.54
C ASN A 187 -28.10 7.73 11.33
N GLY A 188 -26.77 7.74 11.31
CA GLY A 188 -25.99 8.19 10.14
C GLY A 188 -25.70 9.69 10.07
N LEU A 189 -25.88 10.43 11.17
CA LEU A 189 -25.42 11.81 11.27
C LEU A 189 -23.91 11.82 11.53
N VAL A 190 -23.16 12.37 10.59
CA VAL A 190 -21.71 12.55 10.68
C VAL A 190 -21.42 13.96 11.18
N LYS A 191 -20.60 14.06 12.23
CA LYS A 191 -20.14 15.33 12.80
C LYS A 191 -18.63 15.44 12.69
N ARG A 192 -18.16 16.57 12.17
CA ARG A 192 -16.73 16.90 12.05
C ARG A 192 -16.11 17.15 13.41
N LEU A 193 -14.98 16.50 13.68
CA LEU A 193 -14.08 16.83 14.81
C LEU A 193 -12.87 17.64 14.33
N GLN A 194 -12.30 17.27 13.18
CA GLN A 194 -11.16 17.94 12.55
C GLN A 194 -11.40 18.18 11.05
N PHE A 195 -10.69 19.14 10.46
CA PHE A 195 -10.72 19.36 9.01
C PHE A 195 -9.91 18.28 8.28
N GLY A 196 -10.23 18.05 7.01
CA GLY A 196 -9.58 17.03 6.19
C GLY A 196 -10.58 16.17 5.43
N GLU A 197 -10.17 14.96 5.07
CA GLU A 197 -10.91 14.06 4.18
C GLU A 197 -11.27 12.74 4.87
N PRO A 198 -12.13 12.76 5.92
CA PRO A 198 -12.55 11.54 6.60
C PRO A 198 -13.41 10.65 5.70
N GLY A 199 -13.32 9.35 5.94
CA GLY A 199 -14.17 8.33 5.34
C GLY A 199 -15.06 7.63 6.36
N VAL A 200 -16.23 7.21 5.91
CA VAL A 200 -17.16 6.37 6.69
C VAL A 200 -17.44 5.11 5.89
N LEU A 201 -17.20 3.94 6.48
CA LEU A 201 -17.70 2.68 5.93
C LEU A 201 -19.14 2.48 6.39
N VAL A 202 -20.04 2.35 5.42
CA VAL A 202 -21.44 1.98 5.65
C VAL A 202 -21.64 0.54 5.22
N ARG A 203 -22.11 -0.29 6.15
CA ARG A 203 -22.24 -1.73 5.94
C ARG A 203 -23.64 -2.25 6.22
N TYR A 204 -24.13 -3.09 5.32
CA TYR A 204 -25.33 -3.89 5.52
C TYR A 204 -25.06 -5.32 5.04
N LEU A 205 -25.03 -6.29 5.98
CA LEU A 205 -24.59 -7.66 5.72
C LEU A 205 -23.18 -7.68 5.11
N GLN A 206 -23.00 -8.30 3.93
CA GLN A 206 -21.75 -8.32 3.17
C GLN A 206 -21.52 -7.08 2.28
N HIS A 207 -22.51 -6.19 2.15
CA HIS A 207 -22.40 -5.01 1.29
C HIS A 207 -21.70 -3.88 2.04
N ASN A 208 -20.62 -3.38 1.45
CA ASN A 208 -19.75 -2.35 2.02
C ASN A 208 -19.70 -1.15 1.07
N VAL A 209 -20.11 0.03 1.54
CA VAL A 209 -20.06 1.27 0.78
C VAL A 209 -19.21 2.30 1.55
N PRO A 210 -18.00 2.64 1.06
CA PRO A 210 -17.23 3.76 1.60
C PRO A 210 -17.87 5.09 1.16
N VAL A 211 -18.07 5.99 2.11
CA VAL A 211 -18.47 7.38 1.90
C VAL A 211 -17.26 8.27 2.18
N ARG A 212 -17.01 9.25 1.31
CA ARG A 212 -15.92 10.22 1.46
C ARG A 212 -16.48 11.60 1.73
N LEU A 213 -16.03 12.23 2.80
CA LEU A 213 -16.42 13.58 3.15
C LEU A 213 -15.16 14.44 3.17
N THR A 214 -15.25 15.65 2.64
CA THR A 214 -14.14 16.61 2.65
C THR A 214 -14.59 17.85 3.39
N PHE A 215 -14.09 18.02 4.62
CA PHE A 215 -14.38 19.21 5.41
C PHE A 215 -13.29 20.25 5.20
N VAL A 216 -13.67 21.37 4.59
CA VAL A 216 -12.76 22.44 4.17
C VAL A 216 -12.87 23.62 5.11
N ARG A 217 -11.72 24.07 5.62
CA ARG A 217 -11.63 25.24 6.50
C ARG A 217 -11.76 26.53 5.70
N SER A 218 -12.40 27.55 6.29
CA SER A 218 -12.25 28.90 5.76
C SER A 218 -10.80 29.39 5.89
N SER A 219 -10.22 29.90 4.80
CA SER A 219 -8.84 30.37 4.78
C SER A 219 -8.78 31.76 4.16
N PRO A 220 -8.68 32.83 4.96
CA PRO A 220 -8.50 34.19 4.45
C PRO A 220 -7.18 34.37 3.67
N GLN A 221 -6.19 33.52 3.94
CA GLN A 221 -4.87 33.54 3.30
C GLN A 221 -4.88 32.84 1.93
N PHE A 222 -5.96 32.14 1.58
CA PHE A 222 -6.07 31.45 0.31
C PHE A 222 -6.52 32.41 -0.80
N VAL A 223 -5.59 32.73 -1.70
CA VAL A 223 -5.87 33.35 -2.99
C VAL A 223 -5.31 32.43 -4.07
N TRP A 224 -6.20 31.89 -4.91
CA TRP A 224 -5.80 30.96 -5.97
C TRP A 224 -5.21 31.71 -7.17
N THR A 225 -3.89 31.67 -7.31
CA THR A 225 -3.16 32.31 -8.42
C THR A 225 -3.06 31.44 -9.69
N ALA A 226 -3.75 30.30 -9.73
CA ALA A 226 -3.77 29.36 -10.86
C ALA A 226 -2.36 29.01 -11.38
N PRO A 227 -1.56 28.27 -10.59
CA PRO A 227 -0.20 27.88 -10.97
C PRO A 227 -0.17 27.20 -12.35
N ARG A 228 0.83 27.58 -13.17
CA ARG A 228 1.16 26.91 -14.44
C ARG A 228 1.23 25.40 -14.25
N ARG A 229 0.61 24.65 -15.17
CA ARG A 229 0.63 23.19 -15.25
C ARG A 229 1.65 22.75 -16.31
N TYR A 230 2.41 21.70 -16.06
CA TYR A 230 3.34 21.11 -17.04
C TYR A 230 2.71 19.92 -17.78
N ASN A 231 1.90 19.12 -17.08
CA ASN A 231 1.14 18.04 -17.70
C ASN A 231 -0.19 17.77 -16.96
N TYR A 232 -0.86 16.67 -17.29
CA TYR A 232 -2.15 16.29 -16.71
C TYR A 232 -2.07 15.92 -15.22
N VAL A 233 -0.89 15.50 -14.72
CA VAL A 233 -0.70 15.24 -13.28
C VAL A 233 -1.01 16.50 -12.48
N ASP A 234 -0.45 17.62 -12.91
CA ASP A 234 -0.64 18.92 -12.25
C ASP A 234 -2.10 19.38 -12.32
N ALA A 235 -2.81 19.04 -13.40
CA ALA A 235 -4.23 19.39 -13.52
C ALA A 235 -5.07 18.73 -12.42
N HIS A 236 -4.84 17.45 -12.12
CA HIS A 236 -5.57 16.74 -11.06
C HIS A 236 -5.18 17.21 -9.67
N ILE A 237 -3.87 17.34 -9.41
CA ILE A 237 -3.36 17.79 -8.11
C ILE A 237 -3.86 19.20 -7.80
N PHE A 238 -3.66 20.15 -8.72
CA PHE A 238 -4.04 21.55 -8.49
C PHE A 238 -5.55 21.74 -8.45
N SER A 239 -6.33 20.93 -9.17
CA SER A 239 -7.78 20.93 -9.03
C SER A 239 -8.21 20.55 -7.61
N LYS A 240 -7.56 19.56 -7.00
CA LYS A 240 -7.88 19.14 -5.63
C LYS A 240 -7.40 20.17 -4.60
N LEU A 241 -6.18 20.67 -4.73
CA LEU A 241 -5.64 21.71 -3.85
C LEU A 241 -6.51 22.96 -3.84
N LYS A 242 -7.02 23.38 -5.01
CA LYS A 242 -7.97 24.49 -5.11
C LYS A 242 -9.25 24.24 -4.30
N THR A 243 -9.82 23.05 -4.38
CA THR A 243 -10.99 22.65 -3.57
C THR A 243 -10.69 22.70 -2.08
N LEU A 244 -9.50 22.26 -1.68
CA LEU A 244 -9.06 22.25 -0.28
C LEU A 244 -8.61 23.63 0.23
N ARG A 245 -8.59 24.65 -0.63
CA ARG A 245 -8.09 26.00 -0.32
C ARG A 245 -6.61 26.01 0.10
N ILE A 246 -5.81 25.20 -0.59
CA ILE A 246 -4.37 25.05 -0.40
C ILE A 246 -3.65 25.55 -1.67
N ASN A 247 -2.68 26.43 -1.53
CA ASN A 247 -1.77 26.80 -2.61
C ASN A 247 -0.57 25.85 -2.63
N PRO A 248 -0.16 25.32 -3.80
CA PRO A 248 1.10 24.58 -3.87
C PRO A 248 2.29 25.50 -3.58
N SER A 249 3.40 24.91 -3.14
CA SER A 249 4.68 25.62 -3.02
C SER A 249 5.22 26.05 -4.38
N ASP A 250 6.26 26.88 -4.39
CA ASP A 250 6.95 27.25 -5.61
C ASP A 250 7.71 26.07 -6.21
N ASP A 251 8.22 26.24 -7.44
CA ASP A 251 9.09 25.24 -8.05
C ASP A 251 10.46 25.25 -7.37
N CYS A 252 11.03 24.06 -7.17
CA CYS A 252 12.36 23.92 -6.63
C CYS A 252 13.42 24.45 -7.62
N GLY A 253 14.53 24.94 -7.06
CA GLY A 253 15.71 25.34 -7.83
C GLY A 253 16.36 24.18 -8.57
N ASP A 254 17.26 24.49 -9.50
CA ASP A 254 17.91 23.48 -10.36
C ASP A 254 18.84 22.55 -9.58
N GLU A 255 19.50 23.06 -8.53
CA GLU A 255 20.33 22.29 -7.61
C GLU A 255 19.50 21.19 -6.92
N VAL A 256 18.32 21.58 -6.43
CA VAL A 256 17.38 20.67 -5.76
C VAL A 256 16.84 19.65 -6.75
N PHE A 257 16.40 20.10 -7.94
CA PHE A 257 15.90 19.20 -8.98
C PHE A 257 16.95 18.17 -9.41
N MET A 258 18.17 18.61 -9.69
CA MET A 258 19.29 17.75 -10.08
C MET A 258 19.57 16.67 -9.03
N ARG A 259 19.72 17.09 -7.76
CA ARG A 259 19.97 16.19 -6.64
C ARG A 259 18.83 15.17 -6.49
N ARG A 260 17.59 15.66 -6.51
CA ARG A 260 16.37 14.86 -6.38
C ARG A 260 16.26 13.80 -7.49
N ALA A 261 16.48 14.20 -8.74
CA ALA A 261 16.43 13.30 -9.89
C ALA A 261 17.52 12.21 -9.82
N TYR A 262 18.75 12.57 -9.43
CA TYR A 262 19.84 11.61 -9.27
C TYR A 262 19.58 10.59 -8.17
N LEU A 263 19.07 11.03 -7.02
CA LEU A 263 18.73 10.15 -5.91
C LEU A 263 17.58 9.22 -6.27
N ASP A 264 16.51 9.74 -6.87
CA ASP A 264 15.31 8.96 -7.18
C ASP A 264 15.53 7.97 -8.35
N LEU A 265 16.39 8.32 -9.32
CA LEU A 265 16.68 7.48 -10.48
C LEU A 265 17.87 6.55 -10.29
N LEU A 266 18.99 7.03 -9.74
CA LEU A 266 20.26 6.29 -9.71
C LEU A 266 20.69 5.84 -8.30
N GLY A 267 20.00 6.32 -7.27
CA GLY A 267 20.32 6.02 -5.88
C GLY A 267 21.59 6.68 -5.35
N ILE A 268 22.13 7.70 -6.03
CA ILE A 268 23.38 8.38 -5.68
C ILE A 268 23.30 9.88 -5.97
N VAL A 269 24.14 10.69 -5.33
CA VAL A 269 24.33 12.11 -5.68
C VAL A 269 25.10 12.28 -7.01
N PRO A 270 24.89 13.38 -7.76
CA PRO A 270 25.60 13.62 -9.02
C PRO A 270 27.09 13.91 -8.82
N LYS A 271 27.86 13.78 -9.90
CA LYS A 271 29.23 14.30 -9.94
C LYS A 271 29.20 15.83 -9.99
N VAL A 272 30.24 16.48 -9.44
CA VAL A 272 30.37 17.94 -9.37
C VAL A 272 30.22 18.59 -10.75
N ASP A 273 30.95 18.10 -11.76
CA ASP A 273 30.91 18.67 -13.11
C ASP A 273 29.53 18.51 -13.76
N GLU A 274 28.86 17.37 -13.55
CA GLU A 274 27.51 17.14 -14.07
C GLU A 274 26.52 18.14 -13.45
N ALA A 275 26.58 18.34 -12.13
CA ALA A 275 25.71 19.25 -11.39
C ALA A 275 25.92 20.71 -11.80
N MET A 276 27.18 21.16 -11.83
CA MET A 276 27.51 22.53 -12.23
C MET A 276 27.13 22.81 -13.68
N THR A 277 27.35 21.86 -14.59
CA THR A 277 26.95 22.00 -16.00
C THR A 277 25.44 22.14 -16.15
N PHE A 278 24.66 21.34 -15.43
CA PHE A 278 23.20 21.39 -15.48
C PHE A 278 22.62 22.71 -14.93
N VAL A 279 23.21 23.23 -13.86
CA VAL A 279 22.76 24.50 -13.25
C VAL A 279 23.13 25.70 -14.13
N ALA A 280 24.28 25.64 -14.81
CA ALA A 280 24.69 26.64 -15.78
C ALA A 280 23.84 26.61 -17.06
N ASP A 281 23.33 25.44 -17.47
CA ASP A 281 22.48 25.28 -18.65
C ASP A 281 21.20 26.14 -18.53
N LYS A 282 20.88 26.91 -19.57
CA LYS A 282 19.70 27.77 -19.65
C LYS A 282 18.67 27.28 -20.67
N THR A 283 18.86 26.11 -21.28
CA THR A 283 17.84 25.59 -22.21
C THR A 283 16.52 25.33 -21.48
N PRO A 284 15.36 25.73 -22.06
CA PRO A 284 14.06 25.54 -21.42
C PRO A 284 13.69 24.08 -21.12
N ASP A 285 14.27 23.14 -21.86
CA ASP A 285 14.00 21.70 -21.78
C ASP A 285 15.05 20.90 -20.98
N LYS A 286 16.01 21.57 -20.33
CA LYS A 286 17.14 20.91 -19.66
C LYS A 286 16.73 19.84 -18.65
N ARG A 287 15.62 20.02 -17.93
CA ARG A 287 15.08 19.06 -16.97
C ARG A 287 14.62 17.77 -17.66
N ALA A 288 13.95 17.88 -18.81
CA ALA A 288 13.57 16.72 -19.62
C ALA A 288 14.79 15.99 -20.17
N ARG A 289 15.75 16.72 -20.73
CA ARG A 289 17.03 16.16 -21.23
C ARG A 289 17.83 15.47 -20.13
N LEU A 290 17.79 15.99 -18.90
CA LEU A 290 18.42 15.35 -17.75
C LEU A 290 17.75 14.01 -17.45
N ILE A 291 16.42 14.00 -17.28
CA ILE A 291 15.66 12.77 -17.01
C ILE A 291 15.96 11.70 -18.07
N ASP A 292 15.89 12.07 -19.35
CA ASP A 292 16.11 11.15 -20.47
C ASP A 292 17.52 10.53 -20.43
N ARG A 293 18.53 11.32 -20.06
CA ARG A 293 19.91 10.83 -19.88
C ARG A 293 20.05 9.88 -18.70
N LEU A 294 19.37 10.15 -17.58
CA LEU A 294 19.47 9.31 -16.38
C LEU A 294 18.74 7.97 -16.55
N LEU A 295 17.62 7.93 -17.27
CA LEU A 295 16.82 6.72 -17.49
C LEU A 295 17.52 5.62 -18.31
N VAL A 296 18.57 5.97 -19.06
CA VAL A 296 19.37 5.01 -19.86
C VAL A 296 20.66 4.57 -19.17
N ARG A 297 20.96 5.10 -17.99
CA ARG A 297 22.15 4.73 -17.21
C ARG A 297 22.02 3.35 -16.57
N GLN A 298 23.13 2.66 -16.40
CA GLN A 298 23.16 1.34 -15.73
C GLN A 298 22.74 1.46 -14.26
N GLU A 299 23.08 2.58 -13.63
CA GLU A 299 22.74 2.84 -12.24
C GLU A 299 21.22 2.93 -12.00
N PHE A 300 20.43 3.29 -13.02
CA PHE A 300 18.97 3.21 -12.97
C PHE A 300 18.51 1.77 -12.81
N ALA A 301 19.06 0.85 -13.61
CA ALA A 301 18.73 -0.57 -13.53
C ALA A 301 19.16 -1.17 -12.19
N ASP A 302 20.35 -0.82 -11.68
CA ASP A 302 20.83 -1.26 -10.38
C ASP A 302 19.85 -0.84 -9.26
N PHE A 303 19.54 0.45 -9.17
CA PHE A 303 18.75 0.99 -8.08
C PHE A 303 17.28 0.55 -8.13
N TRP A 304 16.69 0.49 -9.32
CA TRP A 304 15.30 0.06 -9.48
C TRP A 304 15.13 -1.46 -9.35
N ALA A 305 16.18 -2.25 -9.58
CA ALA A 305 16.14 -3.68 -9.29
C ALA A 305 15.99 -3.97 -7.79
N LEU A 306 16.55 -3.12 -6.91
CA LEU A 306 16.40 -3.28 -5.46
C LEU A 306 14.94 -3.18 -5.02
N LYS A 307 14.19 -2.23 -5.60
CA LYS A 307 12.77 -2.01 -5.29
C LYS A 307 11.95 -3.28 -5.56
N TRP A 308 12.23 -3.94 -6.68
CA TRP A 308 11.65 -5.24 -7.01
C TRP A 308 12.17 -6.37 -6.13
N SER A 309 13.47 -6.36 -5.85
CA SER A 309 14.10 -7.38 -5.01
C SER A 309 13.54 -7.41 -3.59
N ASP A 310 13.18 -6.24 -3.07
CA ASP A 310 12.58 -6.07 -1.75
C ASP A 310 11.20 -6.77 -1.68
N VAL A 311 10.34 -6.58 -2.69
CA VAL A 311 8.98 -7.16 -2.69
C VAL A 311 8.90 -8.58 -3.27
N LEU A 312 9.93 -9.04 -3.99
CA LEU A 312 10.02 -10.39 -4.55
C LEU A 312 10.84 -11.35 -3.68
N LYS A 313 11.25 -10.91 -2.48
CA LYS A 313 11.97 -11.71 -1.49
C LYS A 313 13.28 -12.29 -2.03
N VAL A 314 14.08 -11.45 -2.67
CA VAL A 314 15.37 -11.84 -3.23
C VAL A 314 16.41 -11.90 -2.10
N GLU A 315 16.49 -13.06 -1.44
CA GLU A 315 17.33 -13.31 -0.26
C GLU A 315 17.95 -14.72 -0.24
N GLY A 316 19.10 -14.86 0.42
CA GLY A 316 19.95 -16.05 0.30
C GLY A 316 19.59 -17.26 1.17
N ARG A 317 18.75 -17.16 2.19
CA ARG A 317 18.32 -18.30 3.03
C ARG A 317 17.42 -19.24 2.25
N THR A 318 16.47 -18.71 1.49
CA THR A 318 15.54 -19.49 0.68
C THR A 318 16.07 -19.74 -0.73
N LEU A 319 16.69 -18.73 -1.36
CA LEU A 319 17.14 -18.80 -2.75
C LEU A 319 18.58 -19.32 -2.92
N ASP A 320 19.34 -19.48 -1.84
CA ASP A 320 20.81 -19.60 -1.86
C ASP A 320 21.50 -18.45 -2.62
N GLU A 321 22.84 -18.43 -2.56
CA GLU A 321 23.61 -17.36 -3.17
C GLU A 321 23.50 -17.33 -4.70
N GLN A 322 23.45 -18.50 -5.34
CA GLN A 322 23.40 -18.62 -6.79
C GLN A 322 22.02 -18.26 -7.33
N GLY A 323 20.95 -18.78 -6.72
CA GLY A 323 19.56 -18.44 -7.08
C GLY A 323 19.25 -16.96 -6.83
N MET A 324 19.73 -16.41 -5.71
CA MET A 324 19.60 -14.97 -5.41
C MET A 324 20.29 -14.11 -6.47
N LYS A 325 21.55 -14.40 -6.84
CA LYS A 325 22.28 -13.66 -7.87
C LYS A 325 21.63 -13.78 -9.25
N ALA A 326 21.18 -14.98 -9.62
CA ALA A 326 20.49 -15.22 -10.88
C ALA A 326 19.18 -14.43 -10.96
N PHE A 327 18.35 -14.47 -9.90
CA PHE A 327 17.07 -13.78 -9.89
C PHE A 327 17.23 -12.26 -9.87
N HIS A 328 18.14 -11.73 -9.05
CA HIS A 328 18.49 -10.30 -9.05
C HIS A 328 19.00 -9.85 -10.43
N GLY A 329 19.90 -10.63 -11.05
CA GLY A 329 20.43 -10.34 -12.38
C GLY A 329 19.35 -10.28 -13.45
N TRP A 330 18.39 -11.19 -13.42
CA TRP A 330 17.23 -11.21 -14.33
C TRP A 330 16.33 -9.98 -14.14
N ILE A 331 16.02 -9.60 -12.89
CA ILE A 331 15.25 -8.38 -12.58
C ILE A 331 15.97 -7.14 -13.12
N ARG A 332 17.27 -7.02 -12.83
CA ARG A 332 18.11 -5.90 -13.28
C ARG A 332 18.15 -5.80 -14.80
N ASP A 333 18.34 -6.92 -15.50
CA ASP A 333 18.37 -6.97 -16.96
C ASP A 333 17.04 -6.53 -17.58
N ALA A 334 15.91 -6.99 -17.02
CA ALA A 334 14.58 -6.57 -17.48
C ALA A 334 14.41 -5.04 -17.40
N ILE A 335 14.86 -4.41 -16.31
CA ILE A 335 14.81 -2.95 -16.15
C ILE A 335 15.76 -2.24 -17.11
N ALA A 336 17.00 -2.75 -17.26
CA ALA A 336 18.00 -2.17 -18.15
C ALA A 336 17.51 -2.12 -19.60
N ARG A 337 16.93 -3.23 -20.08
CA ARG A 337 16.36 -3.38 -21.43
C ARG A 337 15.00 -2.70 -21.60
N ASN A 338 14.47 -2.06 -20.55
CA ASN A 338 13.14 -1.46 -20.55
C ASN A 338 12.05 -2.45 -20.99
N ARG A 339 12.13 -3.70 -20.50
CA ARG A 339 11.11 -4.72 -20.76
C ARG A 339 9.75 -4.20 -20.25
N PRO A 340 8.68 -4.30 -21.04
CA PRO A 340 7.32 -3.99 -20.59
C PRO A 340 6.99 -4.70 -19.27
N MET A 341 6.37 -3.98 -18.33
CA MET A 341 6.12 -4.52 -16.99
C MET A 341 5.15 -5.71 -17.01
N ASN A 342 4.18 -5.69 -17.91
CA ASN A 342 3.26 -6.80 -18.14
C ASN A 342 4.00 -8.06 -18.62
N GLU A 343 4.95 -7.93 -19.54
CA GLU A 343 5.77 -9.06 -20.02
C GLU A 343 6.68 -9.60 -18.91
N PHE A 344 7.35 -8.71 -18.17
CA PHE A 344 8.18 -9.07 -17.01
C PHE A 344 7.41 -9.92 -15.99
N VAL A 345 6.19 -9.51 -15.62
CA VAL A 345 5.37 -10.25 -14.67
C VAL A 345 4.76 -11.51 -15.29
N SER A 346 4.35 -11.46 -16.57
CA SER A 346 3.79 -12.63 -17.26
C SER A 346 4.82 -13.76 -17.37
N GLU A 347 6.07 -13.45 -17.71
CA GLU A 347 7.18 -14.40 -17.74
C GLU A 347 7.41 -15.02 -16.35
N MET A 348 7.40 -14.21 -15.29
CA MET A 348 7.57 -14.70 -13.93
C MET A 348 6.45 -15.65 -13.48
N ILE A 349 5.19 -15.30 -13.72
CA ILE A 349 4.05 -16.15 -13.33
C ILE A 349 3.99 -17.42 -14.18
N SER A 350 4.35 -17.37 -15.47
CA SER A 350 4.33 -18.59 -16.31
C SER A 350 5.61 -19.43 -16.21
N SER A 351 6.64 -18.95 -15.48
CA SER A 351 7.97 -19.57 -15.43
C SER A 351 8.00 -20.98 -14.83
N ARG A 352 8.94 -21.77 -15.33
CA ARG A 352 9.22 -23.15 -14.94
C ARG A 352 10.61 -23.54 -15.42
N GLY A 353 11.18 -24.56 -14.80
CA GLY A 353 12.54 -25.00 -15.08
C GLY A 353 13.49 -24.79 -13.90
N SER A 354 14.79 -24.84 -14.19
CA SER A 354 15.85 -24.71 -13.19
C SER A 354 15.80 -23.34 -12.51
N THR A 355 15.87 -23.30 -11.19
CA THR A 355 15.96 -22.02 -10.45
C THR A 355 17.29 -21.28 -10.65
N TYR A 356 18.27 -21.88 -11.35
CA TYR A 356 19.52 -21.21 -11.73
C TYR A 356 19.51 -20.74 -13.19
N HIS A 357 18.94 -21.53 -14.10
CA HIS A 357 18.95 -21.24 -15.54
C HIS A 357 17.68 -20.56 -16.04
N GLU A 358 16.57 -20.67 -15.31
CA GLU A 358 15.29 -19.99 -15.53
C GLU A 358 14.97 -19.10 -14.31
N PRO A 359 15.67 -17.95 -14.14
CA PRO A 359 15.74 -17.27 -12.85
C PRO A 359 14.39 -16.77 -12.32
N ALA A 360 13.44 -16.48 -13.22
CA ALA A 360 12.09 -16.07 -12.85
C ALA A 360 11.35 -17.13 -12.01
N SER A 361 11.72 -18.41 -12.15
CA SER A 361 11.21 -19.53 -11.34
C SER A 361 11.54 -19.40 -9.85
N ASN A 362 12.50 -18.54 -9.47
CA ASN A 362 12.79 -18.25 -8.06
C ASN A 362 11.62 -17.58 -7.33
N PHE A 363 10.66 -16.95 -8.03
CA PHE A 363 9.43 -16.48 -7.43
C PHE A 363 8.71 -17.60 -6.66
N TYR A 364 8.68 -18.80 -7.23
CA TYR A 364 8.11 -19.98 -6.59
C TYR A 364 8.97 -20.47 -5.44
N ARG A 365 10.30 -20.52 -5.61
CA ARG A 365 11.22 -20.92 -4.56
C ARG A 365 11.11 -20.02 -3.32
N ALA A 366 10.97 -18.70 -3.51
CA ALA A 366 10.76 -17.70 -2.47
C ALA A 366 9.40 -17.83 -1.75
N ASN A 367 8.40 -18.39 -2.43
CA ASN A 367 7.02 -18.55 -1.95
C ASN A 367 6.61 -20.03 -2.01
N ARG A 368 6.88 -20.76 -0.93
CA ARG A 368 6.87 -22.24 -0.99
C ARG A 368 5.50 -22.88 -1.07
N THR A 369 4.49 -22.35 -0.40
CA THR A 369 3.14 -22.93 -0.39
C THR A 369 2.27 -22.29 -1.48
N PRO A 370 1.25 -22.99 -2.00
CA PRO A 370 0.29 -22.42 -2.93
C PRO A 370 -0.32 -21.10 -2.42
N GLN A 371 -0.67 -21.06 -1.13
CA GLN A 371 -1.20 -19.89 -0.44
C GLN A 371 -0.18 -18.73 -0.43
N ALA A 372 1.09 -18.99 -0.09
CA ALA A 372 2.11 -17.94 -0.06
C ALA A 372 2.34 -17.34 -1.45
N ARG A 373 2.33 -18.16 -2.51
CA ARG A 373 2.43 -17.70 -3.92
C ARG A 373 1.25 -16.83 -4.29
N ALA A 374 0.05 -17.29 -3.94
CA ALA A 374 -1.20 -16.62 -4.24
C ALA A 374 -1.29 -15.25 -3.55
N VAL A 375 -0.94 -15.20 -2.25
CA VAL A 375 -0.88 -13.95 -1.47
C VAL A 375 0.18 -13.01 -2.03
N ALA A 376 1.40 -13.50 -2.31
CA ALA A 376 2.46 -12.66 -2.89
C ALA A 376 2.05 -12.10 -4.26
N ALA A 377 1.47 -12.92 -5.14
CA ALA A 377 1.02 -12.48 -6.46
C ALA A 377 -0.10 -11.43 -6.37
N ALA A 378 -1.09 -11.63 -5.50
CA ALA A 378 -2.18 -10.69 -5.30
C ALA A 378 -1.68 -9.36 -4.71
N GLN A 379 -0.82 -9.41 -3.69
CA GLN A 379 -0.33 -8.22 -3.01
C GLN A 379 0.63 -7.41 -3.88
N VAL A 380 1.63 -8.07 -4.50
CA VAL A 380 2.65 -7.38 -5.29
C VAL A 380 2.06 -6.86 -6.61
N PHE A 381 1.30 -7.69 -7.33
CA PHE A 381 0.89 -7.32 -8.70
C PHE A 381 -0.49 -6.70 -8.78
N LEU A 382 -1.40 -6.95 -7.83
CA LEU A 382 -2.77 -6.40 -7.86
C LEU A 382 -3.04 -5.42 -6.71
N GLY A 383 -2.06 -5.20 -5.83
CA GLY A 383 -2.22 -4.38 -4.63
C GLY A 383 -3.31 -4.93 -3.70
N THR A 384 -3.57 -6.23 -3.74
CA THR A 384 -4.70 -6.87 -3.05
C THR A 384 -4.19 -7.73 -1.89
N ARG A 385 -4.60 -7.40 -0.66
CA ARG A 385 -4.23 -8.14 0.55
C ARG A 385 -5.25 -9.22 0.88
N LEU A 386 -4.86 -10.48 0.68
CA LEU A 386 -5.75 -11.63 0.83
C LEU A 386 -5.63 -12.34 2.20
N GLN A 387 -4.68 -11.98 3.05
CA GLN A 387 -4.36 -12.72 4.28
C GLN A 387 -5.57 -12.86 5.22
N CYS A 388 -6.39 -11.79 5.37
CA CYS A 388 -7.60 -11.89 6.19
C CYS A 388 -8.63 -12.86 5.61
N ALA A 389 -8.62 -13.06 4.28
CA ALA A 389 -9.52 -13.97 3.59
C ALA A 389 -9.20 -15.46 3.83
N GLU A 390 -8.04 -15.78 4.43
CA GLU A 390 -7.65 -17.16 4.70
C GLU A 390 -8.60 -17.86 5.69
N CYS A 391 -8.98 -17.17 6.76
CA CYS A 391 -9.76 -17.74 7.86
C CYS A 391 -11.26 -17.39 7.81
N HIS A 392 -11.62 -16.26 7.22
CA HIS A 392 -12.99 -15.73 7.09
C HIS A 392 -13.06 -14.76 5.91
N ASN A 393 -14.22 -14.25 5.48
CA ASN A 393 -14.23 -13.26 4.39
C ASN A 393 -13.57 -11.96 4.86
N HIS A 394 -12.86 -11.27 3.96
CA HIS A 394 -12.12 -10.07 4.28
C HIS A 394 -13.06 -9.00 4.89
N PRO A 395 -12.76 -8.45 6.08
CA PRO A 395 -13.72 -7.61 6.81
C PRO A 395 -13.91 -6.24 6.16
N PHE A 396 -12.88 -5.72 5.49
CA PHE A 396 -12.85 -4.38 4.90
C PHE A 396 -12.77 -4.38 3.36
N ASP A 397 -12.99 -5.54 2.73
CA ASP A 397 -12.88 -5.68 1.28
C ASP A 397 -13.90 -6.71 0.78
N ARG A 398 -14.01 -6.86 -0.54
CA ARG A 398 -14.96 -7.76 -1.19
C ARG A 398 -14.54 -9.24 -1.21
N TRP A 399 -13.29 -9.53 -0.88
CA TRP A 399 -12.73 -10.87 -1.06
C TRP A 399 -13.25 -11.87 -0.03
N THR A 400 -13.73 -13.00 -0.53
CA THR A 400 -14.23 -14.09 0.31
C THR A 400 -13.17 -15.15 0.57
N GLN A 401 -13.41 -16.02 1.56
CA GLN A 401 -12.56 -17.18 1.80
C GLN A 401 -12.55 -18.14 0.60
N ASP A 402 -13.66 -18.24 -0.13
CA ASP A 402 -13.72 -19.03 -1.36
C ASP A 402 -12.84 -18.42 -2.45
N ASP A 403 -12.77 -17.09 -2.56
CA ASP A 403 -11.85 -16.42 -3.49
C ASP A 403 -10.39 -16.67 -3.11
N TYR A 404 -10.07 -16.66 -1.81
CA TYR A 404 -8.71 -16.97 -1.32
C TYR A 404 -8.25 -18.36 -1.75
N TYR A 405 -9.08 -19.39 -1.51
CA TYR A 405 -8.72 -20.77 -1.83
C TYR A 405 -8.82 -21.07 -3.33
N SER A 406 -9.78 -20.49 -4.04
CA SER A 406 -9.85 -20.56 -5.51
C SER A 406 -8.64 -19.92 -6.19
N TRP A 407 -8.19 -18.77 -5.71
CA TRP A 407 -6.97 -18.12 -6.22
C TRP A 407 -5.72 -18.93 -5.85
N SER A 408 -5.68 -19.51 -4.65
CA SER A 408 -4.58 -20.39 -4.22
C SER A 408 -4.48 -21.66 -5.04
N ALA A 409 -5.60 -22.20 -5.53
CA ALA A 409 -5.64 -23.40 -6.36
C ALA A 409 -4.86 -23.23 -7.68
N ILE A 410 -4.82 -22.02 -8.25
CA ILE A 410 -4.03 -21.72 -9.47
C ILE A 410 -2.54 -22.07 -9.30
N PHE A 411 -2.02 -21.89 -8.08
CA PHE A 411 -0.61 -22.12 -7.75
C PHE A 411 -0.36 -23.48 -7.12
N SER A 412 -1.38 -24.34 -7.00
CA SER A 412 -1.30 -25.62 -6.28
C SER A 412 -0.45 -26.64 -7.01
N GLN A 413 -0.47 -26.61 -8.34
CA GLN A 413 0.21 -27.59 -9.17
C GLN A 413 1.73 -27.38 -9.21
N VAL A 414 2.25 -26.25 -8.72
CA VAL A 414 3.70 -26.00 -8.73
C VAL A 414 4.41 -26.86 -7.69
N ASP A 415 5.25 -27.76 -8.20
CA ASP A 415 6.05 -28.74 -7.47
C ASP A 415 7.55 -28.64 -7.86
N TYR A 416 8.42 -29.33 -7.12
CA TYR A 416 9.87 -29.23 -7.27
C TYR A 416 10.53 -30.59 -7.42
N LYS A 417 11.39 -30.71 -8.44
CA LYS A 417 12.41 -31.75 -8.48
C LYS A 417 13.69 -31.20 -7.87
N ILE A 418 14.07 -31.72 -6.71
CA ILE A 418 15.32 -31.35 -6.04
C ILE A 418 16.47 -32.07 -6.75
N LEU A 419 17.39 -31.31 -7.36
CA LEU A 419 18.60 -31.87 -7.97
C LEU A 419 19.75 -31.92 -6.96
N ASP A 420 19.90 -30.89 -6.14
CA ASP A 420 20.87 -30.83 -5.05
C ASP A 420 20.30 -30.07 -3.84
N ASN A 421 20.70 -30.46 -2.63
CA ASN A 421 20.32 -29.76 -1.41
C ASN A 421 21.29 -30.00 -0.25
N LYS A 422 22.27 -29.11 -0.10
CA LYS A 422 23.35 -29.15 0.89
C LYS A 422 23.09 -28.17 2.05
N ARG A 423 21.91 -28.23 2.67
CA ARG A 423 21.57 -27.38 3.83
C ARG A 423 22.56 -27.59 4.96
N ARG A 424 22.90 -26.51 5.66
CA ARG A 424 23.76 -26.59 6.85
C ARG A 424 22.94 -26.96 8.08
N ASP A 425 21.79 -26.33 8.29
CA ASP A 425 20.88 -26.65 9.39
C ASP A 425 19.79 -27.61 8.94
N LYS A 426 19.81 -28.83 9.49
CA LYS A 426 18.78 -29.85 9.25
C LYS A 426 17.45 -29.54 9.95
N ASN A 427 17.45 -28.67 10.96
CA ASN A 427 16.24 -28.24 11.67
C ASN A 427 15.54 -27.08 10.97
N ASP A 428 16.25 -26.32 10.13
CA ASP A 428 15.68 -25.24 9.35
C ASP A 428 15.10 -25.76 8.04
N LYS A 429 13.82 -26.13 8.06
CA LYS A 429 13.12 -26.57 6.86
C LYS A 429 13.07 -25.48 5.77
N HIS A 430 13.27 -24.21 6.12
CA HIS A 430 13.30 -23.07 5.19
C HIS A 430 14.66 -22.84 4.55
N GLU A 431 15.77 -23.28 5.15
CA GLU A 431 17.08 -23.23 4.49
C GLU A 431 17.07 -24.14 3.25
N PHE A 432 17.61 -23.66 2.14
CA PHE A 432 17.86 -24.48 0.96
C PHE A 432 19.17 -24.07 0.31
N LYS A 433 20.00 -25.04 -0.08
CA LYS A 433 21.27 -24.79 -0.75
C LYS A 433 21.47 -25.77 -1.90
N GLY A 434 21.20 -25.36 -3.13
CA GLY A 434 21.33 -26.20 -4.31
C GLY A 434 20.27 -25.91 -5.36
N GLU A 435 20.25 -26.73 -6.39
CA GLU A 435 19.38 -26.54 -7.54
C GLU A 435 18.04 -27.28 -7.39
N GLN A 436 16.98 -26.62 -7.85
CA GLN A 436 15.65 -27.20 -7.98
C GLN A 436 15.09 -26.88 -9.36
N VAL A 437 14.32 -27.82 -9.90
CA VAL A 437 13.55 -27.63 -11.13
C VAL A 437 12.07 -27.50 -10.77
N VAL A 438 11.49 -26.37 -11.12
CA VAL A 438 10.06 -26.07 -10.98
C VAL A 438 9.29 -26.75 -12.11
N PHE A 439 8.26 -27.53 -11.79
CA PHE A 439 7.38 -28.15 -12.76
C PHE A 439 5.92 -28.20 -12.26
N LEU A 440 4.98 -28.58 -13.13
CA LEU A 440 3.56 -28.71 -12.77
C LEU A 440 3.18 -30.17 -12.53
N ASN A 441 2.59 -30.43 -11.37
CA ASN A 441 2.04 -31.70 -10.96
C ASN A 441 0.51 -31.60 -10.87
N PRO A 442 -0.25 -32.11 -11.87
CA PRO A 442 -1.69 -31.94 -11.94
C PRO A 442 -2.47 -32.70 -10.85
N LYS A 443 -1.78 -33.52 -10.03
CA LYS A 443 -2.38 -34.23 -8.90
C LYS A 443 -2.50 -33.37 -7.64
N LEU A 444 -1.83 -32.21 -7.60
CA LEU A 444 -1.80 -31.34 -6.42
C LEU A 444 -2.91 -30.29 -6.47
N ASN A 445 -3.63 -30.14 -5.36
CA ASN A 445 -4.66 -29.12 -5.17
C ASN A 445 -4.71 -28.66 -3.70
N VAL A 446 -5.40 -27.56 -3.44
CA VAL A 446 -5.66 -27.00 -2.11
C VAL A 446 -7.10 -27.33 -1.71
N GLN A 447 -7.28 -27.81 -0.49
CA GLN A 447 -8.60 -28.01 0.09
C GLN A 447 -9.15 -26.68 0.65
N ASN A 448 -10.43 -26.41 0.43
CA ASN A 448 -11.12 -25.31 1.12
C ASN A 448 -11.57 -25.82 2.50
N PRO A 449 -11.04 -25.29 3.62
CA PRO A 449 -11.35 -25.78 4.97
C PRO A 449 -12.81 -25.51 5.38
N ARG A 450 -13.50 -24.58 4.72
CA ARG A 450 -14.90 -24.26 5.01
C ARG A 450 -15.85 -25.31 4.44
N THR A 451 -15.58 -25.77 3.21
CA THR A 451 -16.45 -26.76 2.52
C THR A 451 -15.97 -28.19 2.69
N GLY A 452 -14.67 -28.40 2.93
CA GLY A 452 -14.02 -29.71 2.91
C GLY A 452 -13.69 -30.21 1.50
N ASP A 453 -14.08 -29.48 0.44
CA ASP A 453 -13.85 -29.87 -0.95
C ASP A 453 -12.50 -29.36 -1.49
N GLN A 454 -12.05 -29.95 -2.60
CA GLN A 454 -10.94 -29.39 -3.38
C GLN A 454 -11.37 -28.05 -4.00
N ALA A 455 -10.52 -27.03 -3.85
CA ALA A 455 -10.79 -25.72 -4.39
C ALA A 455 -10.77 -25.76 -5.92
N ARG A 456 -11.72 -25.06 -6.54
CA ARG A 456 -11.75 -24.85 -7.99
C ARG A 456 -10.96 -23.59 -8.34
N PRO A 457 -9.98 -23.66 -9.25
CA PRO A 457 -9.21 -22.50 -9.70
C PRO A 457 -10.12 -21.40 -10.26
N ARG A 458 -9.99 -20.16 -9.75
CA ARG A 458 -10.65 -18.97 -10.28
C ARG A 458 -9.75 -17.75 -10.12
N PHE A 459 -9.92 -16.76 -11.00
CA PHE A 459 -9.25 -15.48 -10.85
C PHE A 459 -9.91 -14.64 -9.76
N LEU A 460 -9.21 -13.61 -9.29
CA LEU A 460 -9.77 -12.70 -8.30
C LEU A 460 -10.83 -11.80 -8.96
N GLY A 461 -12.10 -12.12 -8.72
CA GLY A 461 -13.25 -11.39 -9.24
C GLY A 461 -13.66 -11.76 -10.66
N ALA A 462 -13.13 -12.87 -11.21
CA ALA A 462 -13.53 -13.41 -12.50
C ALA A 462 -13.40 -14.94 -12.53
N ASP A 463 -14.25 -15.60 -13.31
CA ASP A 463 -14.09 -17.03 -13.55
C ASP A 463 -12.88 -17.29 -14.44
N MET A 464 -12.24 -18.44 -14.23
CA MET A 464 -11.20 -18.91 -15.14
C MET A 464 -11.88 -19.43 -16.42
N PRO A 465 -11.44 -18.99 -17.62
CA PRO A 465 -11.99 -19.51 -18.86
C PRO A 465 -11.60 -20.98 -19.03
N LYS A 466 -12.32 -21.69 -19.91
CA LYS A 466 -11.87 -22.99 -20.37
C LYS A 466 -10.49 -22.84 -21.02
N LEU A 467 -9.51 -23.55 -20.48
CA LEU A 467 -8.13 -23.51 -20.98
C LEU A 467 -8.04 -24.11 -22.38
N ALA A 468 -7.21 -23.50 -23.23
CA ALA A 468 -6.89 -24.06 -24.55
C ALA A 468 -6.06 -25.34 -24.42
N ASP A 469 -6.01 -26.15 -25.48
CA ASP A 469 -5.18 -27.35 -25.50
C ASP A 469 -3.72 -27.01 -25.18
N LYS A 470 -3.14 -27.72 -24.20
CA LYS A 470 -1.77 -27.52 -23.67
C LYS A 470 -1.55 -26.21 -22.89
N GLN A 471 -2.57 -25.40 -22.65
CA GLN A 471 -2.48 -24.26 -21.74
C GLN A 471 -2.69 -24.71 -20.29
N ASP A 472 -1.85 -24.21 -19.38
CA ASP A 472 -2.00 -24.44 -17.94
C ASP A 472 -2.56 -23.23 -17.19
N GLU A 473 -2.94 -23.46 -15.93
CA GLU A 473 -3.55 -22.46 -15.05
C GLU A 473 -2.65 -21.25 -14.80
N LEU A 474 -1.32 -21.43 -14.73
CA LEU A 474 -0.38 -20.33 -14.53
C LEU A 474 -0.26 -19.46 -15.78
N GLN A 475 -0.25 -20.07 -16.97
CA GLN A 475 -0.26 -19.31 -18.23
C GLN A 475 -1.53 -18.49 -18.38
N ALA A 476 -2.69 -19.06 -18.03
CA ALA A 476 -3.96 -18.33 -18.02
C ALA A 476 -3.97 -17.21 -16.98
N ALA A 477 -3.44 -17.47 -15.78
CA ALA A 477 -3.30 -16.47 -14.73
C ALA A 477 -2.33 -15.35 -15.11
N ALA A 478 -1.20 -15.66 -15.74
CA ALA A 478 -0.23 -14.68 -16.25
C ALA A 478 -0.88 -13.75 -17.28
N ALA A 479 -1.60 -14.31 -18.25
CA ALA A 479 -2.31 -13.56 -19.28
C ALA A 479 -3.43 -12.68 -18.69
N TRP A 480 -4.22 -13.20 -17.75
CA TRP A 480 -5.27 -12.43 -17.08
C TRP A 480 -4.72 -11.31 -16.18
N LEU A 481 -3.71 -11.64 -15.38
CA LEU A 481 -3.11 -10.72 -14.41
C LEU A 481 -2.48 -9.52 -15.12
N THR A 482 -1.83 -9.74 -16.24
CA THR A 482 -1.07 -8.70 -16.96
C THR A 482 -1.83 -8.10 -18.15
N SER A 483 -3.11 -8.44 -18.30
CA SER A 483 -3.97 -7.93 -19.37
C SER A 483 -4.22 -6.42 -19.24
N PRO A 484 -4.23 -5.66 -20.37
CA PRO A 484 -4.73 -4.28 -20.41
C PRO A 484 -6.14 -4.10 -19.84
N ALA A 485 -6.97 -5.16 -19.91
CA ALA A 485 -8.32 -5.15 -19.38
C ALA A 485 -8.40 -5.39 -17.86
N ASN A 486 -7.28 -5.74 -17.20
CA ASN A 486 -7.21 -5.89 -15.76
C ASN A 486 -6.71 -4.58 -15.10
N PRO A 487 -7.62 -3.73 -14.60
CA PRO A 487 -7.22 -2.41 -14.07
C PRO A 487 -6.41 -2.51 -12.78
N LEU A 488 -6.54 -3.60 -12.00
CA LEU A 488 -5.85 -3.73 -10.72
C LEU A 488 -4.33 -3.83 -10.90
N PHE A 489 -3.89 -4.54 -11.94
CA PHE A 489 -2.48 -4.65 -12.25
C PHE A 489 -1.86 -3.29 -12.55
N ALA A 490 -2.38 -2.60 -13.57
CA ALA A 490 -1.84 -1.32 -13.97
C ALA A 490 -1.92 -0.27 -12.84
N LYS A 491 -3.02 -0.24 -12.06
CA LYS A 491 -3.16 0.65 -10.90
C LYS A 491 -2.12 0.38 -9.81
N ALA A 492 -1.89 -0.89 -9.45
CA ALA A 492 -0.91 -1.25 -8.44
C ALA A 492 0.51 -0.87 -8.86
N GLN A 493 0.85 -1.09 -10.13
CA GLN A 493 2.15 -0.73 -10.68
C GLN A 493 2.34 0.79 -10.73
N VAL A 494 1.35 1.53 -11.21
CA VAL A 494 1.37 3.01 -11.24
C VAL A 494 1.54 3.59 -9.85
N ASN A 495 0.76 3.11 -8.88
CA ASN A 495 0.82 3.60 -7.50
C ASN A 495 2.18 3.32 -6.84
N ARG A 496 2.79 2.16 -7.14
CA ARG A 496 4.13 1.83 -6.64
C ARG A 496 5.21 2.74 -7.22
N VAL A 497 5.17 3.02 -8.52
CA VAL A 497 6.10 3.97 -9.15
C VAL A 497 5.91 5.38 -8.56
N TRP A 498 4.66 5.81 -8.39
CA TRP A 498 4.32 7.07 -7.74
C TRP A 498 4.87 7.15 -6.32
N TYR A 499 4.64 6.14 -5.48
CA TYR A 499 5.18 6.04 -4.12
C TYR A 499 6.71 6.20 -4.10
N HIS A 500 7.43 5.49 -4.97
CA HIS A 500 8.88 5.57 -5.03
C HIS A 500 9.43 6.95 -5.41
N LEU A 501 8.69 7.74 -6.21
CA LEU A 501 9.08 9.09 -6.63
C LEU A 501 8.58 10.20 -5.67
N MET A 502 7.36 10.08 -5.18
CA MET A 502 6.66 11.11 -4.41
C MET A 502 6.71 10.87 -2.89
N GLY A 503 7.18 9.70 -2.44
CA GLY A 503 7.30 9.32 -1.03
C GLY A 503 6.04 8.73 -0.41
N LYS A 504 4.86 9.02 -0.97
CA LYS A 504 3.57 8.49 -0.51
C LYS A 504 2.70 8.10 -1.70
N GLY A 505 2.12 6.90 -1.66
CA GLY A 505 1.25 6.39 -2.72
C GLY A 505 -0.05 7.20 -2.84
N LEU A 506 -0.64 7.21 -4.04
CA LEU A 506 -2.01 7.69 -4.24
C LEU A 506 -2.98 6.81 -3.44
N VAL A 507 -2.74 5.51 -3.39
CA VAL A 507 -3.26 4.59 -2.38
C VAL A 507 -2.13 4.31 -1.40
N ASP A 508 -2.36 4.51 -0.11
CA ASP A 508 -1.37 4.31 0.94
C ASP A 508 -1.99 3.49 2.09
N PRO A 509 -1.42 2.35 2.51
CA PRO A 509 -0.20 1.73 1.99
C PRO A 509 -0.25 1.35 0.51
N VAL A 510 0.92 1.34 -0.14
CA VAL A 510 1.09 1.23 -1.60
C VAL A 510 0.50 -0.03 -2.26
N ASP A 511 0.34 -1.10 -1.49
CA ASP A 511 -0.15 -2.42 -1.90
C ASP A 511 -1.49 -2.78 -1.25
N ASP A 512 -2.28 -1.78 -0.86
CA ASP A 512 -3.52 -1.95 -0.10
C ASP A 512 -4.76 -1.35 -0.79
N PHE A 513 -5.04 -1.80 -2.01
CA PHE A 513 -6.20 -1.43 -2.82
C PHE A 513 -7.46 -2.11 -2.31
N ARG A 514 -8.07 -1.51 -1.30
CA ARG A 514 -9.37 -1.92 -0.77
C ARG A 514 -10.42 -0.87 -1.03
N LEU A 515 -11.69 -1.27 -1.01
CA LEU A 515 -12.81 -0.33 -1.08
C LEU A 515 -12.73 0.73 0.02
N THR A 516 -12.29 0.36 1.22
CA THR A 516 -12.14 1.25 2.38
C THR A 516 -10.83 2.03 2.39
N ASN A 517 -9.95 1.85 1.40
CA ASN A 517 -8.72 2.62 1.24
C ASN A 517 -8.64 3.20 -0.17
N PRO A 518 -9.55 4.13 -0.52
CA PRO A 518 -9.58 4.70 -1.86
C PRO A 518 -8.35 5.59 -2.11
N ALA A 519 -8.00 5.75 -3.39
CA ALA A 519 -6.94 6.68 -3.77
C ALA A 519 -7.26 8.12 -3.34
N SER A 520 -6.25 8.85 -2.89
CA SER A 520 -6.29 10.28 -2.58
C SER A 520 -6.67 11.12 -3.79
N HIS A 521 -6.26 10.69 -4.99
CA HIS A 521 -6.59 11.30 -6.28
C HIS A 521 -7.04 10.22 -7.27
N PRO A 522 -8.31 9.77 -7.20
CA PRO A 522 -8.79 8.64 -8.01
C PRO A 522 -8.70 8.93 -9.52
N ARG A 523 -9.07 10.14 -9.95
CA ARG A 523 -9.00 10.54 -11.36
C ARG A 523 -7.56 10.60 -11.89
N LEU A 524 -6.61 11.01 -11.06
CA LEU A 524 -5.19 10.99 -11.41
C LEU A 524 -4.67 9.56 -11.56
N LEU A 525 -5.02 8.69 -10.62
CA LEU A 525 -4.64 7.28 -10.69
C LEU A 525 -5.21 6.62 -11.94
N ASP A 526 -6.47 6.90 -12.29
CA ASP A 526 -7.12 6.39 -13.49
C ASP A 526 -6.41 6.88 -14.76
N GLU A 527 -6.13 8.18 -14.90
CA GLU A 527 -5.46 8.71 -16.10
C GLU A 527 -3.99 8.24 -16.23
N LEU A 528 -3.25 8.15 -15.12
CA LEU A 528 -1.91 7.53 -15.11
C LEU A 528 -1.97 6.05 -15.50
N THR A 529 -3.02 5.34 -15.08
CA THR A 529 -3.23 3.92 -15.42
C THR A 529 -3.47 3.75 -16.90
N GLU A 530 -4.35 4.56 -17.49
CA GLU A 530 -4.63 4.54 -18.92
C GLU A 530 -3.38 4.91 -19.72
N ASP A 531 -2.62 5.91 -19.29
CA ASP A 531 -1.37 6.30 -19.94
C ASP A 531 -0.31 5.19 -19.88
N PHE A 532 -0.18 4.53 -18.72
CA PHE A 532 0.71 3.40 -18.55
C PHE A 532 0.35 2.23 -19.48
N VAL A 533 -0.94 1.91 -19.60
CA VAL A 533 -1.42 0.87 -20.53
C VAL A 533 -1.18 1.27 -21.99
N ARG A 534 -1.51 2.51 -22.39
CA ARG A 534 -1.26 3.02 -23.75
C ARG A 534 0.23 3.01 -24.12
N SER A 535 1.11 3.25 -23.15
CA SER A 535 2.57 3.19 -23.34
C SER A 535 3.12 1.77 -23.51
N GLY A 536 2.27 0.74 -23.42
CA GLY A 536 2.70 -0.66 -23.40
C GLY A 536 3.36 -1.04 -22.08
N PHE A 537 2.84 -0.56 -20.94
CA PHE A 537 3.38 -0.83 -19.60
C PHE A 537 4.86 -0.42 -19.43
N ASN A 538 5.25 0.69 -20.06
CA ASN A 538 6.63 1.17 -20.08
C ASN A 538 6.98 1.90 -18.76
N LEU A 539 7.88 1.30 -17.97
CA LEU A 539 8.33 1.86 -16.68
C LEU A 539 8.98 3.24 -16.85
N LYS A 540 9.91 3.37 -17.81
CA LYS A 540 10.67 4.61 -18.02
C LYS A 540 9.76 5.75 -18.48
N HIS A 541 8.75 5.45 -19.30
CA HIS A 541 7.71 6.41 -19.70
C HIS A 541 6.95 6.94 -18.48
N LEU A 542 6.44 6.05 -17.63
CA LEU A 542 5.70 6.46 -16.44
C LEU A 542 6.55 7.30 -15.47
N VAL A 543 7.79 6.87 -15.22
CA VAL A 543 8.74 7.62 -14.38
C VAL A 543 8.98 9.02 -14.95
N ARG A 544 9.23 9.11 -16.27
CA ARG A 544 9.42 10.37 -16.98
C ARG A 544 8.21 11.29 -16.87
N THR A 545 7.00 10.77 -17.08
CA THR A 545 5.75 11.53 -16.98
C THR A 545 5.55 12.14 -15.60
N ILE A 546 5.81 11.38 -14.53
CA ILE A 546 5.70 11.88 -13.15
C ILE A 546 6.78 12.94 -12.88
N MET A 547 8.03 12.68 -13.23
CA MET A 547 9.13 13.63 -12.95
C MET A 547 9.04 14.95 -13.72
N LEU A 548 8.38 14.95 -14.88
CA LEU A 548 8.11 16.16 -15.66
C LEU A 548 6.91 16.96 -15.15
N SER A 549 6.10 16.42 -14.24
CA SER A 549 5.04 17.19 -13.60
C SER A 549 5.64 18.33 -12.78
N ARG A 550 4.92 19.44 -12.68
CA ARG A 550 5.25 20.50 -11.74
C ARG A 550 5.17 20.00 -10.31
N THR A 551 4.21 19.12 -10.02
CA THR A 551 4.00 18.48 -8.72
C THR A 551 5.27 17.80 -8.19
N TYR A 552 5.97 17.02 -9.02
CA TYR A 552 7.26 16.42 -8.63
C TYR A 552 8.36 17.47 -8.40
N GLN A 553 8.25 18.62 -9.05
CA GLN A 553 9.22 19.72 -9.04
C GLN A 553 8.92 20.80 -7.99
N LEU A 554 7.89 20.63 -7.16
CA LEU A 554 7.60 21.58 -6.08
C LEU A 554 8.74 21.60 -5.05
N ASP A 555 8.95 22.75 -4.44
CA ASP A 555 9.84 22.91 -3.29
C ASP A 555 9.28 22.15 -2.09
N SER A 556 10.17 21.77 -1.18
CA SER A 556 9.83 21.20 0.12
C SER A 556 9.48 22.26 1.17
N ALA A 557 9.86 23.53 0.96
CA ALA A 557 9.49 24.62 1.82
C ALA A 557 7.98 24.88 1.73
N PRO A 558 7.21 24.73 2.82
CA PRO A 558 5.79 25.00 2.81
C PRO A 558 5.51 26.52 2.80
N ASN A 559 4.33 26.88 2.30
CA ASN A 559 3.71 28.19 2.46
C ASN A 559 2.62 28.14 3.55
N ALA A 560 2.03 29.30 3.85
CA ALA A 560 1.06 29.43 4.95
C ALA A 560 -0.21 28.56 4.81
N THR A 561 -0.58 28.20 3.58
CA THR A 561 -1.79 27.40 3.31
C THR A 561 -1.55 25.89 3.27
N ASN A 562 -0.30 25.45 3.14
CA ASN A 562 0.03 24.05 2.88
C ASN A 562 0.93 23.37 3.94
N ALA A 563 1.34 24.10 4.98
CA ALA A 563 2.23 23.60 6.02
C ALA A 563 1.72 22.34 6.77
N ALA A 564 0.41 22.10 6.79
CA ALA A 564 -0.20 20.93 7.41
C ALA A 564 -0.58 19.82 6.40
N ASP A 565 -0.33 20.02 5.10
CA ASP A 565 -0.69 19.05 4.08
C ASP A 565 0.40 17.98 3.91
N GLU A 566 0.05 16.73 4.22
CA GLU A 566 0.94 15.58 4.05
C GLU A 566 0.37 14.53 3.07
N ALA A 567 -0.72 14.85 2.38
CA ALA A 567 -1.47 13.87 1.59
C ALA A 567 -1.89 14.36 0.20
N ASN A 568 -1.86 15.68 -0.05
CA ASN A 568 -2.36 16.27 -1.29
C ASN A 568 -1.27 16.78 -2.23
N TYR A 569 0.00 16.48 -1.93
CA TYR A 569 1.15 16.79 -2.78
C TYR A 569 1.27 18.29 -3.11
N SER A 570 0.89 19.14 -2.15
CA SER A 570 1.06 20.60 -2.25
C SER A 570 2.51 21.07 -2.23
N HIS A 571 3.43 20.22 -1.79
CA HIS A 571 4.86 20.46 -1.72
C HIS A 571 5.59 19.11 -1.72
N ALA A 572 6.90 19.12 -1.94
CA ALA A 572 7.71 17.90 -1.84
C ALA A 572 7.93 17.55 -0.37
N LEU A 573 7.52 16.35 0.05
CA LEU A 573 7.76 15.90 1.42
C LEU A 573 9.24 15.52 1.61
N PRO A 574 9.95 16.13 2.58
CA PRO A 574 11.29 15.69 2.92
C PRO A 574 11.26 14.25 3.41
N ARG A 575 12.11 13.40 2.84
CA ARG A 575 12.23 11.99 3.25
C ARG A 575 13.68 11.61 3.47
N ARG A 576 13.94 10.71 4.42
CA ARG A 576 15.27 10.17 4.64
C ARG A 576 15.71 9.37 3.42
N LEU A 577 16.98 9.51 3.05
CA LEU A 577 17.60 8.62 2.05
C LEU A 577 17.63 7.18 2.55
N THR A 578 17.48 6.23 1.63
CA THR A 578 17.61 4.81 1.97
C THR A 578 19.03 4.49 2.44
N ALA A 579 19.19 3.36 3.12
CA ALA A 579 20.48 2.85 3.57
C ALA A 579 21.53 2.85 2.44
N GLU A 580 21.13 2.33 1.28
CA GLU A 580 21.97 2.22 0.08
C GLU A 580 22.30 3.61 -0.48
N GLN A 581 21.32 4.52 -0.55
CA GLN A 581 21.54 5.88 -1.03
C GLN A 581 22.51 6.66 -0.15
N LEU A 582 22.39 6.57 1.18
CA LEU A 582 23.31 7.23 2.12
C LEU A 582 24.73 6.70 1.95
N PHE A 583 24.86 5.37 1.93
CA PHE A 583 26.14 4.69 1.83
C PHE A 583 26.83 5.00 0.50
N ASP A 584 26.13 4.81 -0.62
CA ASP A 584 26.69 4.98 -1.96
C ASP A 584 26.95 6.44 -2.29
N SER A 585 26.10 7.37 -1.83
CA SER A 585 26.32 8.81 -2.03
C SER A 585 27.57 9.29 -1.30
N LEU A 586 27.82 8.81 -0.08
CA LEU A 586 29.03 9.14 0.67
C LEU A 586 30.28 8.63 -0.04
N HIS A 587 30.28 7.36 -0.47
CA HIS A 587 31.40 6.77 -1.19
C HIS A 587 31.66 7.45 -2.54
N ASN A 588 30.59 7.74 -3.29
CA ASN A 588 30.66 8.46 -4.56
C ASN A 588 31.20 9.88 -4.38
N ALA A 589 30.71 10.62 -3.38
CA ALA A 589 31.19 11.97 -3.09
C ALA A 589 32.66 11.97 -2.65
N MET A 590 33.11 10.99 -1.88
CA MET A 590 34.46 10.95 -1.32
C MET A 590 35.49 10.21 -2.19
N TRP A 591 35.09 9.66 -3.34
CA TRP A 591 35.93 8.83 -4.22
C TRP A 591 36.53 7.59 -3.53
N VAL A 592 35.82 7.06 -2.53
CA VAL A 592 36.23 5.83 -1.84
C VAL A 592 35.44 4.67 -2.42
N ARG A 593 36.13 3.58 -2.79
CA ARG A 593 35.47 2.39 -3.33
C ARG A 593 34.81 1.60 -2.18
N PRO A 594 33.50 1.31 -2.26
CA PRO A 594 32.85 0.37 -1.34
C PRO A 594 33.55 -0.99 -1.28
N SER A 595 33.47 -1.65 -0.14
CA SER A 595 33.94 -3.03 0.04
C SER A 595 32.96 -3.80 0.89
N PHE A 596 32.48 -4.94 0.39
CA PHE A 596 31.59 -5.86 1.09
C PHE A 596 32.18 -7.27 1.03
N ASP A 597 31.98 -8.05 2.09
CA ASP A 597 32.46 -9.43 2.13
C ASP A 597 31.83 -10.25 0.98
N GLY A 598 32.69 -10.85 0.15
CA GLY A 598 32.25 -11.70 -0.98
C GLY A 598 31.79 -10.92 -2.22
N ALA A 599 31.91 -9.60 -2.24
CA ALA A 599 31.70 -8.77 -3.43
C ALA A 599 33.02 -8.20 -3.96
N GLU A 600 33.06 -7.86 -5.25
CA GLU A 600 34.24 -7.21 -5.84
C GLU A 600 34.40 -5.78 -5.29
N PRO A 601 35.64 -5.32 -5.00
CA PRO A 601 35.88 -3.95 -4.56
C PRO A 601 35.31 -2.91 -5.54
N GLY A 602 34.51 -1.99 -5.02
CA GLY A 602 33.79 -0.99 -5.81
C GLY A 602 32.32 -1.33 -6.09
N THR A 603 31.86 -2.55 -5.77
CA THR A 603 30.44 -2.91 -5.83
C THR A 603 29.63 -2.03 -4.89
N ARG A 604 28.71 -1.23 -5.43
CA ARG A 604 27.84 -0.33 -4.65
C ARG A 604 26.85 -1.12 -3.80
N ALA A 605 26.41 -0.55 -2.67
CA ALA A 605 25.33 -1.12 -1.87
C ALA A 605 24.09 -1.36 -2.72
N GLY A 606 23.78 -0.43 -3.63
CA GLY A 606 22.66 -0.55 -4.55
C GLY A 606 22.80 -1.59 -5.66
N GLN A 607 23.96 -2.24 -5.78
CA GLN A 607 24.22 -3.33 -6.73
C GLN A 607 24.15 -4.72 -6.08
N MET A 608 24.05 -4.77 -4.75
CA MET A 608 24.07 -6.01 -4.00
C MET A 608 22.79 -6.81 -4.26
N ALA A 609 22.97 -8.08 -4.67
CA ALA A 609 21.86 -8.95 -5.03
C ALA A 609 20.89 -9.20 -3.86
N GLY A 610 21.38 -9.23 -2.62
CA GLY A 610 20.54 -9.32 -1.44
C GLY A 610 21.26 -9.11 -0.12
N PRO A 611 20.51 -9.19 1.00
CA PRO A 611 21.08 -9.11 2.33
C PRO A 611 22.05 -10.27 2.57
N LYS A 612 23.07 -10.05 3.40
CA LYS A 612 24.03 -11.09 3.71
C LYS A 612 23.33 -12.26 4.41
N GLY A 613 23.38 -13.45 3.82
CA GLY A 613 22.83 -14.66 4.41
C GLY A 613 23.66 -15.10 5.63
N GLY A 614 22.99 -15.40 6.76
CA GLY A 614 23.64 -15.89 7.96
C GLY A 614 22.78 -15.76 9.22
N ARG A 615 23.05 -16.58 10.24
CA ARG A 615 22.49 -16.41 11.58
C ARG A 615 23.42 -15.52 12.39
N GLY A 616 22.85 -14.47 13.00
CA GLY A 616 23.57 -13.56 13.89
C GLY A 616 23.52 -12.11 13.41
N SER A 617 23.79 -11.19 14.33
CA SER A 617 23.99 -9.79 13.98
C SER A 617 25.28 -9.64 13.16
N PRO A 618 25.30 -8.78 12.13
CA PRO A 618 26.54 -8.45 11.44
C PRO A 618 27.55 -7.87 12.45
N ASP A 619 28.85 -7.94 12.12
CA ASP A 619 29.86 -7.17 12.84
C ASP A 619 29.40 -5.71 12.89
N PRO A 620 29.26 -5.09 14.09
CA PRO A 620 28.85 -3.69 14.24
C PRO A 620 29.72 -2.71 13.46
N MET A 621 30.96 -3.11 13.13
CA MET A 621 31.92 -2.33 12.35
C MET A 621 31.79 -2.53 10.84
N SER A 622 30.95 -3.45 10.37
CA SER A 622 30.79 -3.75 8.95
C SER A 622 29.86 -2.78 8.22
N PRO A 623 30.05 -2.60 6.91
CA PRO A 623 29.08 -1.91 6.05
C PRO A 623 27.66 -2.49 6.14
N GLU A 624 27.52 -3.80 6.34
CA GLU A 624 26.20 -4.44 6.46
C GLU A 624 25.45 -4.00 7.73
N ALA A 625 26.16 -3.81 8.85
CA ALA A 625 25.57 -3.26 10.07
C ALA A 625 25.05 -1.84 9.88
N PHE A 626 25.78 -1.00 9.14
CA PHE A 626 25.27 0.31 8.73
C PHE A 626 24.00 0.18 7.91
N LEU A 627 24.00 -0.65 6.86
CA LEU A 627 22.84 -0.79 5.99
C LEU A 627 21.59 -1.25 6.76
N ILE A 628 21.73 -2.22 7.67
CA ILE A 628 20.64 -2.70 8.53
C ILE A 628 20.14 -1.59 9.47
N GLN A 629 21.05 -0.84 10.11
CA GLN A 629 20.67 0.26 11.01
C GLN A 629 19.86 1.36 10.29
N PHE A 630 20.11 1.58 8.99
CA PHE A 630 19.38 2.52 8.14
C PHE A 630 18.16 1.91 7.44
N GLY A 631 17.78 0.68 7.78
CA GLY A 631 16.53 0.06 7.37
C GLY A 631 16.59 -0.79 6.10
N LYS A 632 17.77 -1.28 5.69
CA LYS A 632 17.85 -2.31 4.63
C LYS A 632 17.02 -3.54 5.03
N PRO A 633 16.05 -3.98 4.21
CA PRO A 633 15.16 -5.08 4.56
C PRO A 633 15.90 -6.43 4.50
N LYS A 634 15.42 -7.42 5.25
CA LYS A 634 15.86 -8.82 5.13
C LYS A 634 15.21 -9.51 3.93
N ARG A 635 14.13 -8.92 3.40
CA ARG A 635 13.35 -9.38 2.24
C ARG A 635 12.66 -10.71 2.52
N GLU A 636 12.12 -10.85 3.72
CA GLU A 636 11.36 -12.02 4.15
C GLU A 636 9.85 -11.86 3.84
N LEU A 637 9.39 -10.64 3.57
CA LEU A 637 8.00 -10.30 3.27
C LEU A 637 7.82 -9.77 1.84
N SER A 638 6.66 -10.04 1.25
CA SER A 638 6.28 -9.52 -0.08
C SER A 638 5.59 -8.15 0.03
N CYS A 639 6.17 -7.21 0.78
CA CYS A 639 5.63 -5.87 1.00
C CYS A 639 6.75 -4.82 1.04
N GLU A 640 6.41 -3.57 0.76
CA GLU A 640 7.31 -2.41 0.97
C GLU A 640 7.49 -2.08 2.46
N CYS A 641 6.67 -2.69 3.32
CA CYS A 641 6.57 -2.43 4.76
C CYS A 641 7.75 -2.95 5.59
N GLU A 642 8.58 -3.84 5.04
CA GLU A 642 9.77 -4.35 5.74
C GLU A 642 10.91 -3.32 5.83
N ARG A 643 10.94 -2.37 4.89
CA ARG A 643 11.93 -1.30 4.87
C ARG A 643 11.58 -0.26 5.94
N ALA A 644 12.42 -0.18 6.98
CA ALA A 644 12.24 0.79 8.05
C ALA A 644 12.72 2.18 7.63
N ASN A 645 11.81 3.14 7.57
CA ASN A 645 12.13 4.53 7.25
C ASN A 645 12.23 5.43 8.49
N ASP A 646 11.94 4.90 9.67
CA ASP A 646 11.98 5.62 10.94
C ASP A 646 13.38 6.17 11.26
N THR A 647 13.39 7.30 11.96
CA THR A 647 14.60 7.92 12.49
C THR A 647 14.89 7.40 13.89
N THR A 648 16.09 6.88 14.13
CA THR A 648 16.49 6.32 15.43
C THR A 648 17.76 6.98 15.97
N ILE A 649 17.94 6.99 17.29
CA ILE A 649 19.17 7.49 17.93
C ILE A 649 20.40 6.71 17.44
N GLY A 650 20.27 5.40 17.20
CA GLY A 650 21.36 4.58 16.68
C GLY A 650 21.85 5.04 15.30
N GLN A 651 20.97 5.54 14.43
CA GLN A 651 21.35 6.13 13.14
C GLN A 651 22.18 7.41 13.32
N ILE A 652 21.82 8.25 14.29
CA ILE A 652 22.58 9.46 14.61
C ILE A 652 24.00 9.09 15.04
N PHE A 653 24.16 8.12 15.93
CA PHE A 653 25.48 7.65 16.36
C PHE A 653 26.32 7.06 15.23
N GLN A 654 25.70 6.36 14.26
CA GLN A 654 26.42 5.87 13.08
C GLN A 654 27.00 7.01 12.21
N PHE A 655 26.32 8.16 12.12
CA PHE A 655 26.84 9.31 11.39
C PHE A 655 27.86 10.13 12.19
N MET A 656 27.64 10.30 13.49
CA MET A 656 28.51 11.11 14.35
C MET A 656 29.84 10.42 14.64
N SER A 657 29.81 9.15 15.03
CA SER A 657 30.99 8.41 15.51
C SER A 657 31.12 7.02 14.92
N GLY A 658 30.27 6.66 13.95
CA GLY A 658 30.25 5.33 13.37
C GLY A 658 31.45 5.07 12.44
N PRO A 659 31.82 3.78 12.31
CA PRO A 659 33.02 3.37 11.59
C PRO A 659 32.92 3.52 10.07
N VAL A 660 31.72 3.55 9.50
CA VAL A 660 31.55 3.74 8.05
C VAL A 660 31.92 5.16 7.64
N VAL A 661 31.30 6.17 8.27
CA VAL A 661 31.59 7.58 7.96
C VAL A 661 33.04 7.91 8.29
N GLY A 662 33.52 7.49 9.47
CA GLY A 662 34.90 7.73 9.89
C GLY A 662 35.95 7.14 8.94
N ARG A 663 35.76 5.90 8.48
CA ARG A 663 36.70 5.27 7.53
C ARG A 663 36.73 5.98 6.19
N VAL A 664 35.58 6.37 5.64
CA VAL A 664 35.53 7.05 4.34
C VAL A 664 36.20 8.44 4.41
N ILE A 665 35.95 9.19 5.47
CA ILE A 665 36.53 10.54 5.65
C ILE A 665 38.06 10.47 5.89
N ARG A 666 38.53 9.49 6.69
CA ARG A 666 39.95 9.32 7.03
C ARG A 666 40.73 8.48 6.02
N ASP A 667 40.09 7.98 4.97
CA ASP A 667 40.78 7.21 3.94
C ASP A 667 41.91 8.05 3.32
N LYS A 668 43.07 7.40 3.10
CA LYS A 668 44.29 8.08 2.62
C LYS A 668 44.19 8.51 1.16
N TYR A 669 43.34 7.83 0.37
CA TYR A 669 43.22 8.00 -1.06
C TYR A 669 41.81 8.45 -1.46
N ASN A 670 41.26 9.40 -0.70
CA ASN A 670 39.95 9.99 -0.96
C ASN A 670 40.05 11.39 -1.58
N ARG A 671 38.88 11.99 -1.85
CA ARG A 671 38.75 13.36 -2.39
C ARG A 671 39.54 14.40 -1.60
N LEU A 672 39.60 14.29 -0.28
CA LEU A 672 40.23 15.29 0.58
C LEU A 672 41.75 15.34 0.39
N GLN A 673 42.38 14.22 0.02
CA GLN A 673 43.80 14.20 -0.33
C GLN A 673 44.10 15.01 -1.60
N HIS A 674 43.15 15.08 -2.54
CA HIS A 674 43.25 15.95 -3.71
C HIS A 674 43.03 17.42 -3.32
N LEU A 675 41.96 17.70 -2.56
CA LEU A 675 41.63 19.06 -2.12
C LEU A 675 42.69 19.69 -1.23
N ALA A 676 43.39 18.90 -0.40
CA ALA A 676 44.49 19.38 0.42
C ALA A 676 45.61 20.06 -0.41
N LYS A 677 45.79 19.65 -1.67
CA LYS A 677 46.79 20.20 -2.60
C LYS A 677 46.37 21.52 -3.26
N ILE A 678 45.11 21.91 -3.18
CA ILE A 678 44.60 23.14 -3.79
C ILE A 678 44.85 24.30 -2.83
N GLU A 679 45.46 25.41 -3.27
CA GLU A 679 45.76 26.54 -2.38
C GLU A 679 44.54 27.38 -2.03
N ASN A 680 43.63 27.59 -2.99
CA ASN A 680 42.47 28.46 -2.83
C ASN A 680 41.37 27.84 -1.93
N PRO A 681 41.09 28.40 -0.74
CA PRO A 681 40.05 27.89 0.16
C PRO A 681 38.65 27.91 -0.45
N ALA A 682 38.30 28.98 -1.19
CA ALA A 682 36.98 29.12 -1.80
C ALA A 682 36.71 28.01 -2.83
N GLN A 683 37.74 27.62 -3.59
CA GLN A 683 37.62 26.50 -4.53
C GLN A 683 37.39 25.17 -3.80
N ILE A 684 38.09 24.95 -2.68
CA ILE A 684 37.94 23.73 -1.87
C ILE A 684 36.53 23.64 -1.28
N VAL A 685 36.06 24.71 -0.62
CA VAL A 685 34.72 24.76 -0.02
C VAL A 685 33.67 24.53 -1.08
N ARG A 686 33.79 25.19 -2.24
CA ARG A 686 32.88 24.99 -3.36
C ARG A 686 32.81 23.53 -3.81
N ASP A 687 33.95 22.85 -4.01
CA ASP A 687 33.94 21.43 -4.43
C ASP A 687 33.30 20.51 -3.38
N LEU A 688 33.54 20.73 -2.09
CA LEU A 688 32.89 19.96 -1.01
C LEU A 688 31.37 20.14 -1.00
N TYR A 689 30.89 21.37 -1.15
CA TYR A 689 29.45 21.66 -1.20
C TYR A 689 28.78 21.04 -2.45
N TRP A 690 29.40 21.12 -3.63
CA TRP A 690 28.85 20.50 -4.83
C TRP A 690 28.87 18.97 -4.77
N SER A 691 29.90 18.37 -4.19
CA SER A 691 30.04 16.91 -4.11
C SER A 691 29.11 16.27 -3.09
N LEU A 692 28.91 16.91 -1.92
CA LEU A 692 28.08 16.36 -0.84
C LEU A 692 26.63 16.85 -0.90
N LEU A 693 26.43 18.15 -1.14
CA LEU A 693 25.12 18.80 -1.05
C LEU A 693 24.54 19.20 -2.41
N THR A 694 25.31 19.11 -3.51
CA THR A 694 24.84 19.40 -4.88
C THR A 694 24.43 20.87 -5.09
N ARG A 695 25.05 21.79 -4.35
CA ARG A 695 24.85 23.24 -4.51
C ARG A 695 26.12 24.01 -4.16
N ALA A 696 26.14 25.30 -4.42
CA ALA A 696 27.16 26.19 -3.86
C ALA A 696 26.91 26.46 -2.36
N PRO A 697 27.96 26.78 -1.57
CA PRO A 697 27.78 27.31 -0.23
C PRO A 697 27.06 28.66 -0.28
N THR A 698 26.27 28.97 0.75
CA THR A 698 25.79 30.35 0.96
C THR A 698 26.95 31.27 1.34
N ALA A 699 26.74 32.60 1.29
CA ALA A 699 27.79 33.55 1.66
C ALA A 699 28.29 33.36 3.11
N ASP A 700 27.38 33.08 4.04
CA ASP A 700 27.71 32.84 5.45
C ASP A 700 28.45 31.52 5.63
N GLU A 701 28.00 30.46 4.97
CA GLU A 701 28.66 29.15 4.96
C GLU A 701 30.08 29.26 4.39
N ALA A 702 30.24 29.92 3.23
CA ALA A 702 31.53 30.12 2.59
C ALA A 702 32.50 30.88 3.50
N LYS A 703 32.04 32.00 4.09
CA LYS A 703 32.85 32.81 5.01
C LYS A 703 33.37 31.98 6.19
N VAL A 704 32.51 31.18 6.82
CA VAL A 704 32.91 30.35 7.97
C VAL A 704 33.91 29.27 7.55
N MET A 705 33.60 28.52 6.49
CA MET A 705 34.43 27.38 6.07
C MET A 705 35.78 27.82 5.50
N GLU A 706 35.82 28.92 4.73
CA GLU A 706 37.06 29.50 4.21
C GLU A 706 37.94 30.06 5.32
N SER A 707 37.34 30.69 6.34
CA SER A 707 38.08 31.16 7.52
C SER A 707 38.74 29.99 8.25
N LEU A 708 38.02 28.88 8.46
CA LEU A 708 38.56 27.69 9.11
C LEU A 708 39.78 27.13 8.35
N LEU A 709 39.69 27.03 7.02
CA LEU A 709 40.80 26.56 6.18
C LEU A 709 41.99 27.52 6.17
N THR A 710 41.74 28.83 6.18
CA THR A 710 42.80 29.85 6.16
C THR A 710 43.57 29.90 7.48
N SER A 711 42.89 29.69 8.62
CA SER A 711 43.53 29.64 9.94
C SER A 711 44.14 28.29 10.31
N SER A 712 43.96 27.26 9.47
CA SER A 712 44.31 25.89 9.82
C SER A 712 45.81 25.62 9.81
N GLN A 713 46.31 24.97 10.86
CA GLN A 713 47.68 24.41 10.93
C GLN A 713 47.75 22.96 10.43
N ASP A 714 46.61 22.23 10.50
CA ASP A 714 46.43 20.90 9.93
C ASP A 714 45.28 20.93 8.94
N LYS A 715 45.63 21.27 7.70
CA LYS A 715 44.66 21.38 6.61
C LYS A 715 43.91 20.08 6.35
N ARG A 716 44.55 18.92 6.51
CA ARG A 716 43.89 17.62 6.29
C ARG A 716 42.84 17.38 7.35
N GLY A 717 43.17 17.58 8.63
CA GLY A 717 42.23 17.47 9.74
C GLY A 717 41.05 18.42 9.60
N THR A 718 41.30 19.69 9.26
CA THR A 718 40.21 20.67 9.04
C THR A 718 39.27 20.27 7.89
N LEU A 719 39.80 19.66 6.81
CA LEU A 719 38.96 19.12 5.74
C LEU A 719 38.11 17.92 6.20
N GLU A 720 38.62 17.09 7.09
CA GLU A 720 37.84 16.00 7.71
C GLU A 720 36.68 16.55 8.54
N ASP A 721 36.94 17.58 9.36
CA ASP A 721 35.92 18.20 10.22
C ASP A 721 34.83 18.92 9.41
N ILE A 722 35.20 19.65 8.35
CA ILE A 722 34.24 20.28 7.43
C ILE A 722 33.39 19.19 6.76
N THR A 723 34.03 18.14 6.23
CA THR A 723 33.33 17.04 5.56
C THR A 723 32.37 16.33 6.51
N TRP A 724 32.82 16.04 7.74
CA TRP A 724 32.00 15.43 8.77
C TRP A 724 30.77 16.29 9.09
N SER A 725 30.94 17.61 9.19
CA SER A 725 29.85 18.56 9.42
C SER A 725 28.82 18.55 8.28
N LEU A 726 29.28 18.54 7.02
CA LEU A 726 28.41 18.51 5.84
C LEU A 726 27.65 17.17 5.72
N VAL A 727 28.31 16.05 5.99
CA VAL A 727 27.71 14.71 5.94
C VAL A 727 26.66 14.51 7.03
N ASN A 728 26.81 15.19 8.18
CA ASN A 728 25.82 15.20 9.26
C ASN A 728 24.69 16.22 9.04
N ALA A 729 24.75 17.06 8.01
CA ALA A 729 23.71 18.04 7.72
C ALA A 729 22.41 17.35 7.27
N LYS A 730 21.26 17.92 7.65
CA LYS A 730 19.94 17.45 7.20
C LYS A 730 19.83 17.39 5.68
N GLU A 731 20.54 18.25 4.96
CA GLU A 731 20.55 18.29 3.49
C GLU A 731 21.29 17.10 2.85
N PHE A 732 22.27 16.53 3.55
CA PHE A 732 22.91 15.29 3.10
C PHE A 732 21.99 14.09 3.32
N VAL A 733 21.36 14.00 4.50
CA VAL A 733 20.59 12.84 4.95
C VAL A 733 19.17 12.78 4.36
N LEU A 734 18.61 13.92 3.97
CA LEU A 734 17.24 14.01 3.44
C LEU A 734 17.23 14.28 1.94
N ARG A 735 16.32 13.59 1.25
CA ARG A 735 15.82 13.97 -0.08
C ARG A 735 14.79 15.08 0.13
N ARG A 736 15.15 16.30 -0.27
CA ARG A 736 14.26 17.47 -0.28
C ARG A 736 13.49 17.57 -1.60
#